data_AF-A0A9W8JA59-F1
#
_entry.id   AF-A0A9W8JA59-F1
#
_cell.length_a   1.000
_cell.length_b   1.000
_cell.length_c   1.000
_cell.angle_alpha   90.00
_cell.angle_beta   90.00
_cell.angle_gamma   90.00
#
_symmetry.space_group_name_H-M   'P 1'
#
loop_
_entity.id
_entity.type
_entity.pdbx_description
1 polymer ?
#
loop_
_entity_poly.entity_id
_entity_poly.type
_entity_poly.pdbx_seq_one_letter_code
_entity_poly.pdbx_strand_id
1 'polypeptide(L)'
;MSNFTMSSRGLGGDASFYKTEAEGQISRPITEGVSYSIAGRGGLLWGLNKPLLFSDRFQLGGPTSVRSFKANGLGPHDGADSVGGDIYYSVGASIISNIPNKPHWPIKTHAWVNAGRLDQVDRSRPLVDNVKDLLVKPSISAGVGLIYRFDPSGDGGLYGELLKNRALQLVTPGTSTAALTGWQALNGATISVIRESTAVSTALPNALQVRIPTGRTGTAGFANTGYSGIKVVSTWKYTASFYYRFPSSTGFNGNIVVGLQTTSGQVLASATVPVSGSQTTWRQATVELFPNATPGNNNNLFTISVDAASAAGQTINFAMLSLFPPTFKNRANGMRIDLAEALAEIRPGLFRFPGGNNLEGQTVERRWQWRKTVGPMVDRPGRMGDWSYVNTDGLGLLEYLYWCEDLGAEPIMGVWAGYALGGTSVAENQLDPYIQEAIDQINFVIGDPARNSAAALRASLGRPQPFKLLYVEIGNEDFFAANSYVYRWRRFVTALQREFPQLRFIATTNPGNPVLTPAPTEYDVHVYQTPTWFAQNVFYYDSFQRNGTKYFEGEYAAISTNPNDLFGSPSNGRLVYPTVQSAVSEAAFMTGLERNADIVYVIVLTAYAPLIGDFERDNYQDCKYWNLGDTLHICVAIQHSCKYWYGSNPVWYCDSEQLA
;
A
#
# COMPACT_ATOMS: atom_id res chain seq x y z
N MET A 1 12.92 12.97 -23.10
CA MET A 1 13.91 13.82 -22.39
C MET A 1 15.29 13.34 -22.77
N SER A 2 16.27 14.24 -22.86
CA SER A 2 17.65 13.94 -23.23
C SER A 2 18.58 14.68 -22.28
N ASN A 3 19.47 13.93 -21.62
CA ASN A 3 20.49 14.49 -20.74
C ASN A 3 21.87 14.21 -21.32
N PHE A 4 22.75 15.19 -21.19
CA PHE A 4 24.14 15.09 -21.62
C PHE A 4 25.03 15.54 -20.47
N THR A 5 26.01 14.70 -20.10
CA THR A 5 26.95 15.00 -19.02
C THR A 5 28.37 14.87 -19.55
N MET A 6 29.16 15.92 -19.36
CA MET A 6 30.55 16.00 -19.76
C MET A 6 31.37 16.37 -18.53
N SER A 7 32.39 15.57 -18.22
CA SER A 7 33.30 15.82 -17.11
C SER A 7 34.74 15.77 -17.60
N SER A 8 35.48 16.84 -17.31
CA SER A 8 36.91 16.97 -17.58
C SER A 8 37.63 17.14 -16.25
N ARG A 9 38.59 16.26 -15.94
CA ARG A 9 39.45 16.43 -14.77
C ARG A 9 40.91 16.46 -15.21
N GLY A 10 41.52 17.62 -15.01
CA GLY A 10 42.94 17.86 -15.21
C GLY A 10 43.24 19.28 -14.80
N LEU A 11 43.94 19.44 -13.67
CA LEU A 11 44.76 20.61 -13.27
C LEU A 11 45.26 20.39 -11.81
N GLY A 12 45.87 19.22 -11.53
CA GLY A 12 46.64 18.99 -10.30
C GLY A 12 46.35 17.74 -9.46
N GLY A 13 45.31 16.94 -9.78
CA GLY A 13 44.96 15.72 -9.03
C GLY A 13 45.49 14.40 -9.61
N ASP A 14 45.21 13.28 -8.93
CA ASP A 14 45.68 11.94 -9.31
C ASP A 14 44.95 11.32 -10.52
N ALA A 15 43.80 11.87 -10.92
CA ALA A 15 43.04 11.44 -12.10
C ALA A 15 43.23 12.42 -13.28
N SER A 16 43.38 11.88 -14.50
CA SER A 16 43.54 12.67 -15.73
C SER A 16 42.80 12.05 -16.91
N PHE A 17 41.55 12.46 -17.13
CA PHE A 17 40.69 11.92 -18.18
C PHE A 17 39.59 12.87 -18.63
N TYR A 18 39.02 12.54 -19.79
CA TYR A 18 37.81 13.09 -20.36
C TYR A 18 36.71 12.03 -20.33
N LYS A 19 35.56 12.30 -19.71
CA LYS A 19 34.44 11.36 -19.63
C LYS A 19 33.16 12.03 -20.10
N THR A 20 32.49 11.40 -21.05
CA THR A 20 31.22 11.87 -21.62
C THR A 20 30.18 10.78 -21.57
N GLU A 21 28.96 11.18 -21.29
CA GLU A 21 27.81 10.30 -21.23
C GLU A 21 26.58 11.03 -21.78
N ALA A 22 25.81 10.32 -22.60
CA ALA A 22 24.59 10.81 -23.19
C ALA A 22 23.49 9.79 -22.97
N GLU A 23 22.31 10.27 -22.57
CA GLU A 23 21.11 9.47 -22.44
C GLU A 23 19.91 10.16 -23.07
N GLY A 24 19.02 9.36 -23.64
CA GLY A 24 17.79 9.82 -24.27
C GLY A 24 16.68 8.81 -24.08
N GLN A 25 15.48 9.30 -23.77
CA GLN A 25 14.28 8.48 -23.72
C GLN A 25 13.10 9.13 -24.42
N ILE A 26 12.28 8.29 -25.03
CA ILE A 26 10.99 8.64 -25.60
C ILE A 26 9.95 7.61 -25.17
N SER A 27 8.82 8.07 -24.64
CA SER A 27 7.67 7.24 -24.33
C SER A 27 6.44 7.87 -24.95
N ARG A 28 5.63 7.08 -25.66
CA ARG A 28 4.42 7.55 -26.34
C ARG A 28 3.32 6.49 -26.25
N PRO A 29 2.05 6.92 -26.10
CA PRO A 29 0.92 6.02 -26.28
C PRO A 29 0.81 5.61 -27.76
N ILE A 30 0.54 4.33 -28.02
CA ILE A 30 0.15 3.84 -29.35
C ILE A 30 -1.36 3.93 -29.49
N THR A 31 -2.08 3.40 -28.50
CA THR A 31 -3.55 3.40 -28.41
C THR A 31 -3.96 3.56 -26.95
N GLU A 32 -5.26 3.64 -26.68
CA GLU A 32 -5.78 3.56 -25.31
C GLU A 32 -5.33 2.26 -24.64
N GLY A 33 -4.67 2.36 -23.49
CA GLY A 33 -4.17 1.21 -22.75
C GLY A 33 -2.88 0.57 -23.29
N VAL A 34 -2.26 1.09 -24.35
CA VAL A 34 -0.97 0.58 -24.89
C VAL A 34 0.02 1.72 -25.09
N SER A 35 1.20 1.63 -24.47
CA SER A 35 2.29 2.58 -24.63
C SER A 35 3.60 1.87 -24.97
N TYR A 36 4.47 2.56 -25.71
CA TYR A 36 5.84 2.11 -25.91
C TYR A 36 6.82 3.12 -25.32
N SER A 37 7.96 2.60 -24.87
CA SER A 37 9.09 3.39 -24.37
C SER A 37 10.37 2.88 -25.01
N ILE A 38 11.21 3.81 -25.47
CA ILE A 38 12.54 3.54 -25.98
C ILE A 38 13.51 4.42 -25.20
N ALA A 39 14.55 3.81 -24.66
CA ALA A 39 15.61 4.49 -23.94
C ALA A 39 16.97 4.05 -24.49
N GLY A 40 17.91 4.98 -24.57
CA GLY A 40 19.28 4.74 -24.99
C GLY A 40 20.25 5.54 -24.12
N ARG A 41 21.37 4.93 -23.78
CA ARG A 41 22.49 5.57 -23.07
C ARG A 41 23.80 5.10 -23.67
N GLY A 42 24.79 5.96 -23.68
CA GLY A 42 26.13 5.63 -24.13
C GLY A 42 27.17 6.55 -23.51
N GLY A 43 28.38 6.04 -23.36
CA GLY A 43 29.45 6.79 -22.73
C GLY A 43 30.82 6.45 -23.30
N LEU A 44 31.71 7.43 -23.26
CA LEU A 44 33.11 7.33 -23.63
C LEU A 44 33.97 7.98 -22.55
N LEU A 45 34.94 7.21 -22.08
CA LEU A 45 35.98 7.59 -21.13
C LEU A 45 37.32 7.53 -21.86
N TRP A 46 38.03 8.65 -21.85
CA TRP A 46 39.30 8.81 -22.55
C TRP A 46 40.36 9.34 -21.58
N GLY A 47 41.30 8.48 -21.19
CA GLY A 47 42.40 8.88 -20.30
C GLY A 47 43.44 9.72 -21.05
N LEU A 48 43.88 10.82 -20.45
CA LEU A 48 44.85 11.73 -21.06
C LEU A 48 46.28 11.25 -20.77
N ASN A 49 46.83 11.62 -19.60
CA ASN A 49 48.27 11.44 -19.30
C ASN A 49 48.55 10.53 -18.08
N LYS A 50 47.51 9.95 -17.46
CA LYS A 50 47.63 9.03 -16.31
C LYS A 50 46.77 7.77 -16.54
N PRO A 51 47.09 6.63 -15.89
CA PRO A 51 46.26 5.42 -15.94
C PRO A 51 44.85 5.70 -15.41
N LEU A 52 43.85 5.05 -16.02
CA LEU A 52 42.46 5.12 -15.56
C LEU A 52 42.28 4.21 -14.35
N LEU A 53 41.65 4.71 -13.29
CA LEU A 53 41.33 3.91 -12.11
C LEU A 53 40.04 3.12 -12.34
N PHE A 54 39.90 1.99 -11.66
CA PHE A 54 38.70 1.16 -11.71
C PHE A 54 37.42 1.94 -11.35
N SER A 55 37.50 2.84 -10.37
CA SER A 55 36.38 3.70 -9.94
C SER A 55 35.91 4.69 -11.02
N ASP A 56 36.76 5.02 -11.98
CA ASP A 56 36.44 5.98 -13.04
C ASP A 56 35.76 5.33 -14.24
N ARG A 57 35.93 4.02 -14.40
CA ARG A 57 35.38 3.23 -15.52
C ARG A 57 33.86 3.14 -15.46
N PHE A 58 33.25 2.93 -16.62
CA PHE A 58 31.83 2.65 -16.68
C PHE A 58 31.54 1.24 -16.20
N GLN A 59 30.34 1.08 -15.64
CA GLN A 59 29.78 -0.19 -15.21
C GLN A 59 28.43 -0.38 -15.91
N LEU A 60 28.16 -1.60 -16.38
CA LEU A 60 26.98 -1.91 -17.19
C LEU A 60 26.38 -3.26 -16.78
N GLY A 61 25.06 -3.40 -16.93
CA GLY A 61 24.31 -4.59 -16.51
C GLY A 61 23.44 -4.32 -15.29
N GLY A 62 22.29 -4.98 -15.21
CA GLY A 62 21.31 -4.80 -14.15
C GLY A 62 20.03 -4.07 -14.60
N PRO A 63 19.08 -3.85 -13.67
CA PRO A 63 17.70 -3.47 -13.99
C PRO A 63 17.57 -2.08 -14.66
N THR A 64 18.57 -1.21 -14.49
CA THR A 64 18.57 0.18 -14.98
C THR A 64 19.36 0.39 -16.28
N SER A 65 19.95 -0.67 -16.84
CA SER A 65 20.68 -0.61 -18.11
C SER A 65 20.29 -1.75 -19.04
N VAL A 66 20.99 -2.87 -18.98
CA VAL A 66 20.70 -4.09 -19.74
C VAL A 66 20.08 -5.11 -18.78
N ARG A 67 18.75 -5.22 -18.83
CA ARG A 67 17.96 -6.12 -17.96
C ARG A 67 18.38 -7.58 -18.16
N SER A 68 18.12 -8.42 -17.15
CA SER A 68 18.47 -9.86 -17.16
C SER A 68 19.97 -10.19 -17.17
N PHE A 69 20.83 -9.19 -16.99
CA PHE A 69 22.26 -9.39 -16.68
C PHE A 69 22.52 -9.01 -15.21
N LYS A 70 23.54 -9.62 -14.59
CA LYS A 70 24.00 -9.29 -13.22
C LYS A 70 24.27 -7.78 -13.14
N ALA A 71 23.91 -7.15 -12.02
CA ALA A 71 24.18 -5.73 -11.81
C ALA A 71 25.68 -5.45 -11.95
N ASN A 72 26.05 -4.48 -12.78
CA ASN A 72 27.43 -4.17 -13.16
C ASN A 72 28.21 -5.38 -13.71
N GLY A 73 27.52 -6.39 -14.24
CA GLY A 73 28.11 -7.66 -14.65
C GLY A 73 28.44 -7.78 -16.14
N LEU A 74 28.25 -6.72 -16.93
CA LEU A 74 28.67 -6.70 -18.33
C LEU A 74 30.05 -6.06 -18.46
N GLY A 75 30.83 -6.52 -19.42
CA GLY A 75 32.11 -5.94 -19.81
C GLY A 75 33.29 -6.91 -19.69
N PRO A 76 34.52 -6.40 -19.75
CA PRO A 76 35.71 -7.20 -19.49
C PRO A 76 35.69 -7.74 -18.05
N HIS A 77 36.17 -8.98 -17.86
CA HIS A 77 36.16 -9.66 -16.57
C HIS A 77 37.56 -10.02 -16.09
N ASP A 78 37.74 -10.02 -14.77
CA ASP A 78 38.83 -10.72 -14.07
C ASP A 78 38.19 -11.73 -13.11
N GLY A 79 38.36 -13.02 -13.41
CA GLY A 79 37.59 -14.08 -12.76
C GLY A 79 36.08 -13.93 -12.98
N ALA A 80 35.32 -13.86 -11.88
CA ALA A 80 33.86 -13.76 -11.91
C ALA A 80 33.34 -12.30 -11.91
N ASP A 81 34.22 -11.31 -11.78
CA ASP A 81 33.87 -9.91 -11.57
C ASP A 81 34.20 -9.05 -12.78
N SER A 82 33.29 -8.12 -13.12
CA SER A 82 33.51 -7.17 -14.21
C SER A 82 34.49 -6.10 -13.78
N VAL A 83 35.52 -5.85 -14.58
CA VAL A 83 36.54 -4.82 -14.33
C VAL A 83 36.19 -3.46 -14.92
N GLY A 84 34.95 -3.30 -15.39
CA GLY A 84 34.46 -2.09 -16.04
C GLY A 84 35.09 -1.83 -17.41
N GLY A 85 34.58 -0.81 -18.10
CA GLY A 85 35.03 -0.44 -19.44
C GLY A 85 35.11 1.05 -19.67
N ASP A 86 35.74 1.40 -20.79
CA ASP A 86 36.02 2.78 -21.19
C ASP A 86 34.98 3.29 -22.20
N ILE A 87 34.32 2.39 -22.94
CA ILE A 87 33.26 2.73 -23.88
C ILE A 87 32.07 1.78 -23.74
N TYR A 88 30.86 2.32 -23.82
CA TYR A 88 29.66 1.51 -23.68
C TYR A 88 28.45 2.09 -24.39
N TYR A 89 27.49 1.22 -24.70
CA TYR A 89 26.12 1.62 -25.02
C TYR A 89 25.12 0.65 -24.40
N SER A 90 23.91 1.15 -24.16
CA SER A 90 22.75 0.35 -23.79
C SER A 90 21.51 0.98 -24.38
N VAL A 91 20.70 0.16 -25.04
CA VAL A 91 19.42 0.53 -25.62
C VAL A 91 18.35 -0.43 -25.09
N GLY A 92 17.16 0.09 -24.88
CA GLY A 92 16.02 -0.68 -24.40
C GLY A 92 14.74 -0.23 -25.09
N ALA A 93 13.96 -1.18 -25.57
CA ALA A 93 12.60 -0.97 -26.02
C ALA A 93 11.65 -1.70 -25.07
N SER A 94 10.52 -1.07 -24.76
CA SER A 94 9.50 -1.55 -23.84
C SER A 94 8.14 -1.27 -24.45
N ILE A 95 7.22 -2.23 -24.35
CA ILE A 95 5.80 -2.05 -24.64
C ILE A 95 5.01 -2.44 -23.40
N ILE A 96 4.10 -1.57 -22.99
CA ILE A 96 3.20 -1.78 -21.86
C ILE A 96 1.78 -1.78 -22.40
N SER A 97 0.99 -2.80 -22.10
CA SER A 97 -0.40 -2.89 -22.51
C SER A 97 -1.31 -3.33 -21.36
N ASN A 98 -2.60 -3.07 -21.45
CA ASN A 98 -3.58 -3.70 -20.56
C ASN A 98 -3.61 -5.22 -20.77
N ILE A 99 -4.06 -5.98 -19.75
CA ILE A 99 -4.34 -7.40 -19.93
C ILE A 99 -5.52 -7.58 -20.91
N PRO A 100 -5.39 -8.45 -21.94
CA PRO A 100 -6.50 -8.77 -22.84
C PRO A 100 -7.76 -9.16 -22.07
N ASN A 101 -8.90 -8.56 -22.41
CA ASN A 101 -10.21 -8.76 -21.76
C ASN A 101 -10.33 -8.29 -20.30
N LYS A 102 -9.27 -7.77 -19.66
CA LYS A 102 -9.32 -7.18 -18.31
C LYS A 102 -8.69 -5.78 -18.26
N PRO A 103 -9.18 -4.80 -19.05
CA PRO A 103 -8.60 -3.45 -19.10
C PRO A 103 -8.79 -2.61 -17.82
N HIS A 104 -9.70 -3.03 -16.93
CA HIS A 104 -9.99 -2.36 -15.67
C HIS A 104 -9.01 -2.73 -14.54
N TRP A 105 -8.23 -3.81 -14.71
CA TRP A 105 -7.29 -4.30 -13.72
C TRP A 105 -6.14 -3.32 -13.46
N PRO A 106 -5.64 -3.23 -12.22
CA PRO A 106 -4.43 -2.47 -11.87
C PRO A 106 -3.14 -3.13 -12.40
N ILE A 107 -3.28 -4.25 -13.12
CA ILE A 107 -2.22 -5.02 -13.77
C ILE A 107 -2.14 -4.67 -15.26
N LYS A 108 -0.96 -4.28 -15.71
CA LYS A 108 -0.60 -4.18 -17.12
C LYS A 108 0.36 -5.30 -17.51
N THR A 109 0.43 -5.65 -18.78
CA THR A 109 1.47 -6.49 -19.35
C THR A 109 2.62 -5.60 -19.81
N HIS A 110 3.85 -6.07 -19.70
CA HIS A 110 5.04 -5.37 -20.12
C HIS A 110 5.98 -6.34 -20.83
N ALA A 111 6.33 -6.05 -22.07
CA ALA A 111 7.36 -6.76 -22.80
C ALA A 111 8.51 -5.81 -23.09
N TRP A 112 9.74 -6.31 -23.01
CA TRP A 112 10.93 -5.51 -23.27
C TRP A 112 12.01 -6.28 -24.00
N VAL A 113 12.84 -5.53 -24.70
CA VAL A 113 14.09 -5.99 -25.29
C VAL A 113 15.17 -4.97 -24.90
N ASN A 114 16.27 -5.44 -24.34
CA ASN A 114 17.43 -4.65 -24.00
C ASN A 114 18.64 -5.19 -24.76
N ALA A 115 19.49 -4.29 -25.23
CA ALA A 115 20.78 -4.64 -25.81
C ALA A 115 21.83 -3.66 -25.30
N GLY A 116 23.02 -4.15 -25.00
CA GLY A 116 24.12 -3.27 -24.63
C GLY A 116 25.45 -3.99 -24.59
N ARG A 117 26.51 -3.19 -24.50
CA ARG A 117 27.87 -3.68 -24.36
C ARG A 117 28.74 -2.64 -23.67
N LEU A 118 29.73 -3.12 -22.94
CA LEU A 118 30.79 -2.38 -22.30
C LEU A 118 32.12 -2.99 -22.71
N ASP A 119 33.07 -2.20 -23.18
CA ASP A 119 34.42 -2.65 -23.55
C ASP A 119 35.48 -1.64 -23.11
N GLN A 120 36.75 -2.06 -23.11
CA GLN A 120 37.90 -1.17 -22.97
C GLN A 120 38.33 -0.65 -24.35
N VAL A 121 38.79 0.59 -24.42
CA VAL A 121 39.22 1.20 -25.68
C VAL A 121 40.65 0.78 -25.99
N ASP A 122 40.84 0.09 -27.12
CA ASP A 122 42.17 -0.19 -27.67
C ASP A 122 42.72 1.07 -28.35
N ARG A 123 43.72 1.68 -27.71
CA ARG A 123 44.35 2.93 -28.16
C ARG A 123 45.30 2.74 -29.34
N SER A 124 45.65 1.50 -29.69
CA SER A 124 46.48 1.21 -30.87
C SER A 124 45.67 1.32 -32.18
N ARG A 125 44.33 1.41 -32.08
CA ARG A 125 43.39 1.45 -33.20
C ARG A 125 42.59 2.76 -33.21
N PRO A 126 42.09 3.19 -34.39
CA PRO A 126 41.16 4.32 -34.47
C PRO A 126 39.91 4.10 -33.59
N LEU A 127 39.39 5.17 -32.98
CA LEU A 127 38.19 5.12 -32.13
C LEU A 127 36.96 4.57 -32.90
N VAL A 128 36.86 4.86 -34.20
CA VAL A 128 35.77 4.37 -35.05
C VAL A 128 35.73 2.84 -35.10
N ASP A 129 36.88 2.18 -35.08
CA ASP A 129 36.92 0.72 -35.14
C ASP A 129 36.56 0.09 -33.78
N ASN A 130 36.93 0.74 -32.67
CA ASN A 130 36.45 0.37 -31.33
C ASN A 130 34.92 0.50 -31.23
N VAL A 131 34.34 1.58 -31.79
CA VAL A 131 32.87 1.78 -31.81
C VAL A 131 32.18 0.72 -32.68
N LYS A 132 32.75 0.35 -33.83
CA LYS A 132 32.21 -0.74 -34.67
C LYS A 132 32.24 -2.07 -33.91
N ASP A 133 33.35 -2.41 -33.27
CA ASP A 133 33.48 -3.67 -32.52
C ASP A 133 32.49 -3.72 -31.35
N LEU A 134 32.22 -2.58 -30.71
CA LEU A 134 31.22 -2.44 -29.65
C LEU A 134 29.80 -2.75 -30.19
N LEU A 135 29.44 -2.21 -31.35
CA LEU A 135 28.10 -2.37 -31.94
C LEU A 135 27.83 -3.76 -32.54
N VAL A 136 28.87 -4.46 -33.03
CA VAL A 136 28.70 -5.73 -33.77
C VAL A 136 28.50 -6.96 -32.87
N LYS A 137 28.86 -6.90 -31.57
CA LYS A 137 28.63 -8.04 -30.64
C LYS A 137 27.81 -7.63 -29.40
N PRO A 138 26.55 -7.23 -29.54
CA PRO A 138 25.71 -6.84 -28.40
C PRO A 138 25.45 -8.02 -27.46
N SER A 139 25.35 -7.72 -26.16
CA SER A 139 24.65 -8.59 -25.22
C SER A 139 23.17 -8.23 -25.25
N ILE A 140 22.32 -9.18 -25.63
CA ILE A 140 20.87 -8.96 -25.82
C ILE A 140 20.10 -9.75 -24.78
N SER A 141 19.06 -9.13 -24.22
CA SER A 141 18.05 -9.79 -23.41
C SER A 141 16.65 -9.35 -23.84
N ALA A 142 15.70 -10.25 -23.68
CA ALA A 142 14.29 -9.95 -23.86
C ALA A 142 13.51 -10.58 -22.71
N GLY A 143 12.36 -10.00 -22.39
CA GLY A 143 11.51 -10.53 -21.34
C GLY A 143 10.09 -10.03 -21.44
N VAL A 144 9.22 -10.77 -20.75
CA VAL A 144 7.83 -10.41 -20.52
C VAL A 144 7.60 -10.40 -19.02
N GLY A 145 6.72 -9.51 -18.60
CA GLY A 145 6.40 -9.29 -17.21
C GLY A 145 5.06 -8.59 -17.13
N LEU A 146 4.64 -8.34 -15.90
CA LEU A 146 3.41 -7.65 -15.62
C LEU A 146 3.76 -6.30 -14.94
N ILE A 147 2.85 -5.36 -14.80
CA ILE A 147 3.05 -4.08 -14.12
C ILE A 147 1.88 -3.87 -13.17
N TYR A 148 2.10 -3.91 -11.86
CA TYR A 148 1.09 -3.61 -10.85
C TYR A 148 1.39 -2.28 -10.17
N ARG A 149 0.41 -1.38 -10.09
CA ARG A 149 0.52 -0.17 -9.28
C ARG A 149 -0.10 -0.41 -7.91
N PHE A 150 0.70 -0.17 -6.89
CA PHE A 150 0.38 -0.37 -5.49
C PHE A 150 -0.16 0.93 -4.88
N ASP A 151 -1.23 0.81 -4.09
CA ASP A 151 -1.90 1.90 -3.37
C ASP A 151 -1.87 1.56 -1.85
N PRO A 152 -1.97 2.51 -0.89
CA PRO A 152 -1.94 2.18 0.54
C PRO A 152 -2.97 1.10 0.93
N SER A 153 -2.63 0.11 1.77
CA SER A 153 -3.47 -1.09 1.94
C SER A 153 -4.92 -0.83 2.40
N GLY A 154 -5.11 0.06 3.37
CA GLY A 154 -6.43 0.50 3.85
C GLY A 154 -6.89 1.79 3.17
N ASP A 155 -6.66 2.91 3.84
CA ASP A 155 -7.00 4.26 3.35
C ASP A 155 -6.20 4.63 2.10
N GLY A 156 -6.86 4.59 0.94
CA GLY A 156 -6.27 4.87 -0.37
C GLY A 156 -6.11 3.64 -1.27
N GLY A 157 -6.33 2.44 -0.74
CA GLY A 157 -6.28 1.18 -1.49
C GLY A 157 -7.56 0.39 -1.35
N LEU A 158 -7.59 -0.66 -0.51
CA LEU A 158 -8.73 -1.59 -0.45
C LEU A 158 -10.03 -0.86 -0.09
N TYR A 159 -9.95 0.15 0.77
CA TYR A 159 -11.10 0.98 1.13
C TYR A 159 -11.48 1.93 -0.02
N GLY A 160 -12.77 1.97 -0.39
CA GLY A 160 -13.24 2.65 -1.61
C GLY A 160 -13.20 4.18 -1.59
N GLU A 161 -12.80 4.83 -0.49
CA GLU A 161 -12.73 6.29 -0.40
C GLU A 161 -11.64 6.88 -1.31
N LEU A 162 -12.00 7.90 -2.09
CA LEU A 162 -11.07 8.53 -3.04
C LEU A 162 -10.39 9.78 -2.50
N LEU A 163 -10.95 10.43 -1.46
CA LEU A 163 -10.41 11.67 -0.92
C LEU A 163 -9.36 11.40 0.16
N LYS A 164 -8.17 11.95 -0.06
CA LYS A 164 -7.10 11.93 0.94
C LYS A 164 -7.40 12.96 2.04
N ASN A 165 -7.13 12.60 3.30
CA ASN A 165 -7.30 13.51 4.44
C ASN A 165 -8.71 14.12 4.50
N ARG A 166 -9.72 13.28 4.24
CA ARG A 166 -11.10 13.67 3.93
C ARG A 166 -11.82 14.42 5.06
N ALA A 167 -11.46 14.15 6.30
CA ALA A 167 -12.08 14.69 7.50
C ALA A 167 -11.09 15.45 8.41
N LEU A 168 -9.86 15.70 7.92
CA LEU A 168 -8.85 16.48 8.66
C LEU A 168 -8.56 15.88 10.05
N GLN A 169 -8.56 14.56 10.14
CA GLN A 169 -8.36 13.83 11.39
C GLN A 169 -6.90 13.94 11.84
N LEU A 170 -6.70 14.23 13.13
CA LEU A 170 -5.39 14.22 13.80
C LEU A 170 -4.32 15.12 13.17
N VAL A 171 -4.73 16.14 12.43
CA VAL A 171 -3.84 17.20 11.95
C VAL A 171 -3.84 18.39 12.90
N THR A 172 -2.70 19.10 12.97
CA THR A 172 -2.56 20.33 13.74
C THR A 172 -3.07 21.52 12.94
N PRO A 173 -4.14 22.21 13.38
CA PRO A 173 -4.66 23.40 12.70
C PRO A 173 -3.59 24.49 12.54
N GLY A 174 -3.69 25.29 11.48
CA GLY A 174 -2.71 26.34 11.17
C GLY A 174 -1.37 25.87 10.60
N THR A 175 -1.11 24.56 10.52
CA THR A 175 0.09 24.02 9.85
C THR A 175 -0.20 23.72 8.38
N SER A 176 0.13 24.66 7.48
CA SER A 176 -0.32 24.64 6.08
C SER A 176 0.11 23.39 5.31
N THR A 177 1.34 22.91 5.46
CA THR A 177 1.84 21.77 4.65
C THR A 177 1.27 20.42 5.09
N ALA A 178 1.18 20.17 6.40
CA ALA A 178 0.71 18.88 6.92
C ALA A 178 -0.81 18.78 6.97
N ALA A 179 -1.50 19.82 7.48
CA ALA A 179 -2.94 19.78 7.67
C ALA A 179 -3.74 19.83 6.36
N LEU A 180 -3.20 20.49 5.33
CA LEU A 180 -3.79 20.54 3.99
C LEU A 180 -3.25 19.44 3.07
N THR A 181 -2.66 18.37 3.60
CA THR A 181 -2.22 17.23 2.77
C THR A 181 -3.38 16.74 1.90
N GLY A 182 -3.19 16.74 0.58
CA GLY A 182 -4.20 16.34 -0.41
C GLY A 182 -5.16 17.46 -0.83
N TRP A 183 -5.12 18.63 -0.20
CA TRP A 183 -6.01 19.76 -0.48
C TRP A 183 -5.26 20.93 -1.13
N GLN A 184 -5.86 21.56 -2.13
CA GLN A 184 -5.31 22.74 -2.79
C GLN A 184 -6.39 23.79 -3.09
N ALA A 185 -6.01 25.06 -3.06
CA ALA A 185 -6.92 26.16 -3.39
C ALA A 185 -7.13 26.32 -4.90
N LEU A 186 -8.30 26.81 -5.28
CA LEU A 186 -8.66 27.14 -6.67
C LEU A 186 -8.96 28.63 -6.83
N ASN A 187 -8.46 29.23 -7.92
CA ASN A 187 -8.75 30.61 -8.34
C ASN A 187 -8.57 31.68 -7.24
N GLY A 188 -7.50 31.55 -6.45
CA GLY A 188 -7.16 32.52 -5.40
C GLY A 188 -8.00 32.43 -4.12
N ALA A 189 -8.80 31.37 -3.94
CA ALA A 189 -9.39 31.05 -2.64
C ALA A 189 -8.30 30.84 -1.57
N THR A 190 -8.60 31.23 -0.34
CA THR A 190 -7.75 30.90 0.80
C THR A 190 -8.35 29.72 1.54
N ILE A 191 -7.57 28.66 1.72
CA ILE A 191 -7.97 27.49 2.51
C ILE A 191 -7.08 27.34 3.74
N SER A 192 -7.69 27.01 4.87
CA SER A 192 -6.98 26.71 6.11
C SER A 192 -7.73 25.66 6.91
N VAL A 193 -6.98 24.79 7.59
CA VAL A 193 -7.57 23.90 8.59
C VAL A 193 -7.65 24.65 9.91
N ILE A 194 -8.84 24.73 10.48
CA ILE A 194 -9.12 25.38 11.76
C ILE A 194 -9.61 24.37 12.78
N ARG A 195 -9.35 24.66 14.06
CA ARG A 195 -10.11 24.05 15.16
C ARG A 195 -11.46 24.75 15.23
N GLU A 196 -12.52 24.03 14.94
CA GLU A 196 -13.86 24.61 14.88
C GLU A 196 -14.43 24.79 16.29
N SER A 197 -15.04 25.95 16.56
CA SER A 197 -15.66 26.22 17.87
C SER A 197 -16.97 25.46 18.06
N THR A 198 -17.70 25.24 16.97
CA THR A 198 -18.89 24.38 16.91
C THR A 198 -18.63 23.27 15.91
N ALA A 199 -17.86 22.25 16.31
CA ALA A 199 -17.47 21.15 15.43
C ALA A 199 -18.67 20.30 14.99
N VAL A 200 -18.53 19.58 13.88
CA VAL A 200 -19.58 18.66 13.37
C VAL A 200 -19.85 17.53 14.37
N SER A 201 -18.81 17.11 15.09
CA SER A 201 -18.85 16.17 16.19
C SER A 201 -17.65 16.39 17.11
N THR A 202 -17.67 15.79 18.29
CA THR A 202 -16.50 15.78 19.19
C THR A 202 -15.35 14.95 18.63
N ALA A 203 -15.63 13.94 17.81
CA ALA A 203 -14.63 13.09 17.16
C ALA A 203 -13.92 13.80 15.98
N LEU A 204 -14.59 14.75 15.31
CA LEU A 204 -14.06 15.52 14.19
C LEU A 204 -14.00 17.02 14.53
N PRO A 205 -13.03 17.46 15.35
CA PRO A 205 -12.94 18.84 15.85
C PRO A 205 -12.45 19.86 14.82
N ASN A 206 -11.94 19.39 13.68
CA ASN A 206 -11.32 20.22 12.66
C ASN A 206 -12.27 20.49 11.49
N ALA A 207 -12.15 21.65 10.86
CA ALA A 207 -12.88 22.02 9.65
C ALA A 207 -11.95 22.68 8.62
N LEU A 208 -12.27 22.53 7.34
CA LEU A 208 -11.65 23.28 6.25
C LEU A 208 -12.37 24.61 6.11
N GLN A 209 -11.74 25.69 6.52
CA GLN A 209 -12.23 27.05 6.29
C GLN A 209 -11.82 27.49 4.90
N VAL A 210 -12.78 27.95 4.11
CA VAL A 210 -12.60 28.42 2.74
C VAL A 210 -13.09 29.85 2.66
N ARG A 211 -12.20 30.78 2.30
CA ARG A 211 -12.52 32.18 2.09
C ARG A 211 -12.42 32.52 0.61
N ILE A 212 -13.50 33.08 0.07
CA ILE A 212 -13.59 33.48 -1.33
C ILE A 212 -13.07 34.91 -1.48
N PRO A 213 -12.10 35.18 -2.38
CA PRO A 213 -11.52 36.50 -2.58
C PRO A 213 -12.53 37.47 -3.20
N THR A 214 -12.36 38.77 -2.92
CA THR A 214 -13.10 39.83 -3.61
C THR A 214 -12.46 40.15 -4.97
N GLY A 215 -13.25 40.66 -5.92
CA GLY A 215 -12.74 41.11 -7.22
C GLY A 215 -12.28 39.99 -8.17
N ARG A 216 -12.67 38.73 -7.92
CA ARG A 216 -12.44 37.59 -8.80
C ARG A 216 -13.72 37.18 -9.53
N THR A 217 -13.56 36.62 -10.72
CA THR A 217 -14.64 36.04 -11.53
C THR A 217 -14.35 34.57 -11.83
N GLY A 218 -15.35 33.84 -12.32
CA GLY A 218 -15.25 32.39 -12.53
C GLY A 218 -15.43 31.60 -11.24
N THR A 219 -14.96 30.34 -11.22
CA THR A 219 -15.16 29.43 -10.09
C THR A 219 -14.00 29.53 -9.09
N ALA A 220 -14.29 29.78 -7.81
CA ALA A 220 -13.31 29.78 -6.72
C ALA A 220 -13.67 28.76 -5.64
N GLY A 221 -12.68 28.14 -5.01
CA GLY A 221 -12.90 27.08 -4.03
C GLY A 221 -11.67 26.24 -3.77
N PHE A 222 -11.82 24.93 -3.75
CA PHE A 222 -10.72 24.01 -3.43
C PHE A 222 -10.86 22.68 -4.16
N ALA A 223 -9.76 21.94 -4.19
CA ALA A 223 -9.67 20.63 -4.80
C ALA A 223 -8.97 19.63 -3.87
N ASN A 224 -9.32 18.35 -4.01
CA ASN A 224 -8.59 17.22 -3.44
C ASN A 224 -7.88 16.44 -4.55
N THR A 225 -6.62 16.08 -4.31
CA THR A 225 -5.78 15.31 -5.25
C THR A 225 -6.06 13.80 -5.24
N GLY A 226 -6.83 13.33 -4.25
CA GLY A 226 -6.95 11.92 -3.93
C GLY A 226 -5.61 11.30 -3.50
N TYR A 227 -5.56 9.97 -3.56
CA TYR A 227 -4.37 9.18 -3.29
C TYR A 227 -3.52 9.06 -4.56
N SER A 228 -2.73 10.11 -4.83
CA SER A 228 -1.87 10.22 -6.01
C SER A 228 -2.66 10.15 -7.33
N GLY A 229 -3.84 10.79 -7.33
CA GLY A 229 -4.78 10.85 -8.43
C GLY A 229 -6.16 10.28 -8.09
N ILE A 230 -7.13 10.51 -8.97
CA ILE A 230 -8.49 9.95 -8.89
C ILE A 230 -8.80 9.28 -10.23
N LYS A 231 -9.12 7.98 -10.19
CA LYS A 231 -9.57 7.23 -11.36
C LYS A 231 -11.01 7.63 -11.69
N VAL A 232 -11.20 8.28 -12.83
CA VAL A 232 -12.51 8.70 -13.33
C VAL A 232 -12.94 7.80 -14.49
N VAL A 233 -14.10 7.18 -14.37
CA VAL A 233 -14.67 6.26 -15.36
C VAL A 233 -16.07 6.73 -15.74
N SER A 234 -16.31 6.95 -17.03
CA SER A 234 -17.59 7.47 -17.55
C SER A 234 -18.81 6.58 -17.26
N THR A 235 -18.61 5.27 -17.10
CA THR A 235 -19.68 4.32 -16.78
C THR A 235 -19.97 4.23 -15.28
N TRP A 236 -19.18 4.89 -14.43
CA TRP A 236 -19.31 4.83 -12.98
C TRP A 236 -20.12 6.02 -12.46
N LYS A 237 -20.98 5.73 -11.49
CA LYS A 237 -21.65 6.73 -10.67
C LYS A 237 -20.81 6.97 -9.41
N TYR A 238 -20.47 8.22 -9.14
CA TYR A 238 -19.75 8.61 -7.94
C TYR A 238 -20.70 9.30 -6.96
N THR A 239 -20.60 8.99 -5.68
CA THR A 239 -21.38 9.65 -4.62
C THR A 239 -20.46 10.54 -3.81
N ALA A 240 -20.68 11.85 -3.87
CA ALA A 240 -19.96 12.84 -3.08
C ALA A 240 -20.83 13.32 -1.92
N SER A 241 -20.24 13.47 -0.74
CA SER A 241 -20.89 14.09 0.41
C SER A 241 -19.95 14.98 1.19
N PHE A 242 -20.51 15.98 1.87
CA PHE A 242 -19.78 16.89 2.75
C PHE A 242 -20.74 17.56 3.72
N TYR A 243 -20.23 17.98 4.87
CA TYR A 243 -20.92 18.90 5.76
C TYR A 243 -20.44 20.33 5.46
N TYR A 244 -21.35 21.29 5.49
CA TYR A 244 -21.03 22.71 5.36
C TYR A 244 -21.79 23.55 6.39
N ARG A 245 -21.20 24.70 6.72
CA ARG A 245 -21.87 25.80 7.43
C ARG A 245 -21.22 27.13 7.11
N PHE A 246 -21.95 28.22 7.29
CA PHE A 246 -21.39 29.57 7.32
C PHE A 246 -21.03 29.93 8.78
N PRO A 247 -19.81 30.41 9.06
CA PRO A 247 -19.41 30.79 10.41
C PRO A 247 -20.30 31.88 11.03
N SER A 248 -20.80 32.79 10.19
CA SER A 248 -21.73 33.85 10.53
C SER A 248 -22.83 33.94 9.46
N SER A 249 -24.03 34.36 9.87
CA SER A 249 -25.14 34.53 8.94
C SER A 249 -24.85 35.63 7.92
N THR A 250 -25.09 35.37 6.64
CA THR A 250 -24.97 36.35 5.55
C THR A 250 -26.20 36.29 4.65
N GLY A 251 -26.44 37.34 3.87
CA GLY A 251 -27.52 37.38 2.86
C GLY A 251 -27.22 36.59 1.58
N PHE A 252 -26.12 35.84 1.54
CA PHE A 252 -25.71 35.09 0.36
C PHE A 252 -26.72 33.99 0.03
N ASN A 253 -27.12 33.89 -1.23
CA ASN A 253 -27.87 32.76 -1.75
C ASN A 253 -27.21 32.37 -3.07
N GLY A 254 -26.76 31.12 -3.17
CA GLY A 254 -25.98 30.70 -4.32
C GLY A 254 -25.83 29.19 -4.37
N ASN A 255 -24.87 28.76 -5.16
CA ASN A 255 -24.71 27.37 -5.55
C ASN A 255 -23.27 26.94 -5.27
N ILE A 256 -23.12 25.85 -4.52
CA ILE A 256 -21.87 25.10 -4.45
C ILE A 256 -21.86 24.12 -5.62
N VAL A 257 -20.82 24.17 -6.44
CA VAL A 257 -20.57 23.23 -7.53
C VAL A 257 -19.54 22.21 -7.06
N VAL A 258 -19.95 20.96 -7.00
CA VAL A 258 -19.14 19.80 -6.68
C VAL A 258 -18.77 19.11 -7.98
N GLY A 259 -17.52 18.71 -8.18
CA GLY A 259 -17.14 18.12 -9.46
C GLY A 259 -15.91 17.23 -9.45
N LEU A 260 -15.68 16.64 -10.61
CA LEU A 260 -14.46 15.95 -10.99
C LEU A 260 -13.89 16.67 -12.21
N GLN A 261 -12.60 17.00 -12.18
CA GLN A 261 -11.92 17.65 -13.30
C GLN A 261 -10.51 17.11 -13.48
N THR A 262 -9.96 17.21 -14.68
CA THR A 262 -8.54 16.95 -14.91
C THR A 262 -7.68 18.02 -14.22
N THR A 263 -6.39 17.73 -13.99
CA THR A 263 -5.44 18.75 -13.52
C THR A 263 -5.26 19.92 -14.50
N SER A 264 -5.59 19.74 -15.78
CA SER A 264 -5.64 20.81 -16.78
C SER A 264 -6.92 21.66 -16.73
N GLY A 265 -7.88 21.32 -15.87
CA GLY A 265 -9.12 22.08 -15.65
C GLY A 265 -10.30 21.66 -16.52
N GLN A 266 -10.20 20.56 -17.26
CA GLN A 266 -11.35 20.01 -18.01
C GLN A 266 -12.34 19.37 -17.03
N VAL A 267 -13.58 19.87 -16.99
CA VAL A 267 -14.65 19.30 -16.17
C VAL A 267 -15.13 17.98 -16.75
N LEU A 268 -15.09 16.94 -15.93
CA LEU A 268 -15.50 15.58 -16.26
C LEU A 268 -16.91 15.29 -15.74
N ALA A 269 -17.21 15.75 -14.51
CA ALA A 269 -18.53 15.65 -13.90
C ALA A 269 -18.77 16.86 -13.00
N SER A 270 -20.01 17.31 -12.88
CA SER A 270 -20.38 18.35 -11.92
C SER A 270 -21.82 18.22 -11.45
N ALA A 271 -22.08 18.57 -10.20
CA ALA A 271 -23.41 18.69 -9.62
C ALA A 271 -23.48 19.95 -8.76
N THR A 272 -24.68 20.51 -8.61
CA THR A 272 -24.91 21.77 -7.91
C THR A 272 -25.74 21.56 -6.65
N VAL A 273 -25.31 22.17 -5.55
CA VAL A 273 -26.02 22.19 -4.27
C VAL A 273 -26.41 23.64 -3.95
N PRO A 274 -27.71 23.96 -3.87
CA PRO A 274 -28.14 25.29 -3.44
C PRO A 274 -27.83 25.49 -1.95
N VAL A 275 -27.23 26.64 -1.63
CA VAL A 275 -26.84 27.02 -0.28
C VAL A 275 -27.26 28.45 0.06
N SER A 276 -27.57 28.66 1.33
CA SER A 276 -27.87 29.96 1.91
C SER A 276 -26.84 30.30 2.98
N GLY A 277 -26.40 31.56 2.99
CA GLY A 277 -25.57 32.16 4.03
C GLY A 277 -26.24 32.19 5.40
N SER A 278 -27.56 31.96 5.47
CA SER A 278 -28.29 31.78 6.74
C SER A 278 -28.04 30.42 7.39
N GLN A 279 -27.42 29.47 6.70
CA GLN A 279 -27.11 28.12 7.22
C GLN A 279 -25.88 28.17 8.14
N THR A 280 -26.09 28.53 9.41
CA THR A 280 -25.02 28.64 10.40
C THR A 280 -24.76 27.35 11.19
N THR A 281 -25.71 26.41 11.17
CA THR A 281 -25.57 25.04 11.71
C THR A 281 -25.07 24.08 10.63
N TRP A 282 -24.37 23.02 11.04
CA TRP A 282 -23.88 22.00 10.12
C TRP A 282 -25.02 21.31 9.38
N ARG A 283 -24.90 21.29 8.05
CA ARG A 283 -25.81 20.57 7.17
C ARG A 283 -25.03 19.66 6.24
N GLN A 284 -25.47 18.41 6.14
CA GLN A 284 -24.92 17.47 5.18
C GLN A 284 -25.54 17.72 3.80
N ALA A 285 -24.70 17.71 2.76
CA ALA A 285 -25.11 17.64 1.37
C ALA A 285 -24.60 16.34 0.76
N THR A 286 -25.37 15.76 -0.15
CA THR A 286 -24.98 14.57 -0.91
C THR A 286 -25.41 14.76 -2.36
N VAL A 287 -24.49 14.46 -3.28
CA VAL A 287 -24.72 14.59 -4.72
C VAL A 287 -24.13 13.39 -5.45
N GLU A 288 -24.72 13.07 -6.60
CA GLU A 288 -24.21 12.06 -7.51
C GLU A 288 -23.51 12.76 -8.68
N LEU A 289 -22.35 12.22 -9.08
CA LEU A 289 -21.56 12.71 -10.19
C LEU A 289 -21.50 11.63 -11.27
N PHE A 290 -21.82 12.03 -12.49
CA PHE A 290 -21.82 11.19 -13.69
C PHE A 290 -20.78 11.74 -14.68
N PRO A 291 -19.59 11.13 -14.81
CA PRO A 291 -18.57 11.64 -15.70
C PRO A 291 -18.95 11.48 -17.18
N ASN A 292 -18.71 12.52 -17.97
CA ASN A 292 -18.96 12.52 -19.40
C ASN A 292 -17.86 11.82 -20.23
N ALA A 293 -16.72 11.53 -19.63
CA ALA A 293 -15.57 10.92 -20.27
C ALA A 293 -14.71 10.15 -19.27
N THR A 294 -13.94 9.18 -19.78
CA THR A 294 -12.87 8.47 -19.05
C THR A 294 -11.53 9.07 -19.48
N PRO A 295 -10.83 9.86 -18.64
CA PRO A 295 -9.51 10.39 -18.98
C PRO A 295 -8.47 9.26 -19.11
N GLY A 296 -7.48 9.46 -19.98
CA GLY A 296 -6.41 8.47 -20.21
C GLY A 296 -5.41 8.30 -19.05
N ASN A 297 -5.54 9.08 -17.98
CA ASN A 297 -4.73 8.97 -16.77
C ASN A 297 -5.52 9.35 -15.50
N ASN A 298 -4.92 9.15 -14.34
CA ASN A 298 -5.55 9.39 -13.04
C ASN A 298 -5.26 10.81 -12.49
N ASN A 299 -4.67 11.72 -13.27
CA ASN A 299 -4.35 13.08 -12.84
C ASN A 299 -5.62 13.95 -12.86
N ASN A 300 -6.56 13.58 -11.99
CA ASN A 300 -7.86 14.19 -11.84
C ASN A 300 -8.04 14.62 -10.38
N LEU A 301 -8.93 15.59 -10.19
CA LEU A 301 -9.16 16.27 -8.94
C LEU A 301 -10.64 16.23 -8.62
N PHE A 302 -10.97 16.03 -7.35
CA PHE A 302 -12.29 16.33 -6.81
C PHE A 302 -12.34 17.82 -6.46
N THR A 303 -13.39 18.54 -6.84
CA THR A 303 -13.49 19.99 -6.61
C THR A 303 -14.78 20.38 -5.93
N ILE A 304 -14.69 21.38 -5.08
CA ILE A 304 -15.82 22.11 -4.51
C ILE A 304 -15.56 23.59 -4.75
N SER A 305 -16.47 24.25 -5.46
CA SER A 305 -16.32 25.64 -5.86
C SER A 305 -17.64 26.40 -5.82
N VAL A 306 -17.55 27.72 -5.82
CA VAL A 306 -18.67 28.65 -5.94
C VAL A 306 -18.34 29.68 -7.01
N ASP A 307 -19.35 30.37 -7.53
CA ASP A 307 -19.12 31.52 -8.38
C ASP A 307 -18.46 32.65 -7.56
N ALA A 308 -17.25 33.05 -7.97
CA ALA A 308 -16.40 33.97 -7.21
C ALA A 308 -16.99 35.38 -7.11
N ALA A 309 -17.78 35.80 -8.12
CA ALA A 309 -18.38 37.12 -8.15
C ALA A 309 -19.53 37.22 -7.13
N SER A 310 -20.44 36.25 -7.13
CA SER A 310 -21.59 36.19 -6.21
C SER A 310 -21.19 35.83 -4.78
N ALA A 311 -20.16 34.99 -4.59
CA ALA A 311 -19.68 34.57 -3.29
C ALA A 311 -18.51 35.44 -2.76
N ALA A 312 -18.26 36.60 -3.36
CA ALA A 312 -17.15 37.47 -2.99
C ALA A 312 -17.15 37.80 -1.48
N GLY A 313 -16.02 37.53 -0.81
CA GLY A 313 -15.85 37.78 0.63
C GLY A 313 -16.54 36.77 1.55
N GLN A 314 -17.27 35.78 1.02
CA GLN A 314 -17.89 34.74 1.83
C GLN A 314 -16.83 33.82 2.45
N THR A 315 -17.15 33.31 3.64
CA THR A 315 -16.38 32.27 4.32
C THR A 315 -17.31 31.09 4.58
N ILE A 316 -16.88 29.90 4.18
CA ILE A 316 -17.64 28.65 4.33
C ILE A 316 -16.73 27.62 5.00
N ASN A 317 -17.22 26.96 6.03
CA ASN A 317 -16.51 25.87 6.70
C ASN A 317 -17.06 24.53 6.23
N PHE A 318 -16.16 23.60 5.93
CA PHE A 318 -16.47 22.25 5.48
C PHE A 318 -15.90 21.21 6.44
N ALA A 319 -16.64 20.11 6.64
CA ALA A 319 -16.20 18.97 7.43
C ALA A 319 -16.67 17.66 6.80
N MET A 320 -16.00 16.55 7.16
CA MET A 320 -16.33 15.18 6.73
C MET A 320 -16.68 15.09 5.24
N LEU A 321 -15.69 15.39 4.38
CA LEU A 321 -15.84 15.24 2.93
C LEU A 321 -15.67 13.77 2.56
N SER A 322 -16.33 13.32 1.50
CA SER A 322 -16.20 11.96 1.00
C SER A 322 -16.57 11.88 -0.47
N LEU A 323 -15.86 11.03 -1.21
CA LEU A 323 -16.18 10.68 -2.59
C LEU A 323 -15.98 9.17 -2.77
N PHE A 324 -17.06 8.45 -3.05
CA PHE A 324 -17.01 7.02 -3.35
C PHE A 324 -17.35 6.73 -4.81
N PRO A 325 -16.58 5.84 -5.47
CA PRO A 325 -17.00 5.19 -6.70
C PRO A 325 -18.00 4.06 -6.37
N PRO A 326 -18.49 3.31 -7.37
CA PRO A 326 -19.15 2.03 -7.10
C PRO A 326 -18.21 1.13 -6.29
N THR A 327 -18.77 0.42 -5.31
CA THR A 327 -18.03 -0.44 -4.38
C THR A 327 -18.29 -1.92 -4.66
N PHE A 328 -17.37 -2.77 -4.23
CA PHE A 328 -17.52 -4.21 -4.35
C PHE A 328 -18.83 -4.67 -3.68
N LYS A 329 -19.60 -5.49 -4.40
CA LYS A 329 -20.95 -5.96 -3.99
C LYS A 329 -21.93 -4.84 -3.61
N ASN A 330 -21.70 -3.60 -4.08
CA ASN A 330 -22.50 -2.41 -3.75
C ASN A 330 -22.63 -2.14 -2.24
N ARG A 331 -21.64 -2.56 -1.44
CA ARG A 331 -21.63 -2.27 0.00
C ARG A 331 -21.41 -0.78 0.23
N ALA A 332 -22.32 -0.12 0.94
CA ALA A 332 -22.08 1.24 1.40
C ALA A 332 -20.81 1.26 2.26
N ASN A 333 -19.96 2.29 2.08
CA ASN A 333 -18.66 2.37 2.76
C ASN A 333 -17.72 1.17 2.47
N GLY A 334 -17.93 0.51 1.33
CA GLY A 334 -17.28 -0.76 1.02
C GLY A 334 -15.91 -0.65 0.37
N MET A 335 -15.47 -1.78 -0.19
CA MET A 335 -14.17 -1.93 -0.81
C MET A 335 -14.16 -1.41 -2.25
N ARG A 336 -12.98 -0.98 -2.69
CA ARG A 336 -12.70 -0.62 -4.07
C ARG A 336 -12.77 -1.86 -4.96
N ILE A 337 -13.54 -1.78 -6.05
CA ILE A 337 -13.90 -2.95 -6.89
C ILE A 337 -12.66 -3.66 -7.45
N ASP A 338 -11.72 -2.92 -8.05
CA ASP A 338 -10.59 -3.50 -8.78
C ASP A 338 -9.64 -4.31 -7.87
N LEU A 339 -9.38 -3.81 -6.65
CA LEU A 339 -8.60 -4.53 -5.65
C LEU A 339 -9.39 -5.68 -5.02
N ALA A 340 -10.66 -5.45 -4.70
CA ALA A 340 -11.51 -6.46 -4.09
C ALA A 340 -11.72 -7.67 -5.01
N GLU A 341 -11.97 -7.45 -6.30
CA GLU A 341 -12.10 -8.53 -7.28
C GLU A 341 -10.80 -9.31 -7.44
N ALA A 342 -9.65 -8.63 -7.52
CA ALA A 342 -8.34 -9.28 -7.61
C ALA A 342 -8.06 -10.17 -6.40
N LEU A 343 -8.43 -9.73 -5.18
CA LEU A 343 -8.30 -10.52 -3.96
C LEU A 343 -9.31 -11.68 -3.90
N ALA A 344 -10.54 -11.45 -4.35
CA ALA A 344 -11.58 -12.48 -4.41
C ALA A 344 -11.25 -13.60 -5.39
N GLU A 345 -10.62 -13.29 -6.52
CA GLU A 345 -10.21 -14.30 -7.51
C GLU A 345 -9.18 -15.30 -6.97
N ILE A 346 -8.42 -14.95 -5.92
CA ILE A 346 -7.48 -15.88 -5.28
C ILE A 346 -8.21 -16.89 -4.36
N ARG A 347 -9.49 -16.65 -4.04
CA ARG A 347 -10.33 -17.47 -3.15
C ARG A 347 -9.66 -17.75 -1.80
N PRO A 348 -9.31 -16.71 -1.02
CA PRO A 348 -8.73 -16.90 0.31
C PRO A 348 -9.71 -17.65 1.22
N GLY A 349 -9.26 -18.72 1.86
CA GLY A 349 -10.07 -19.45 2.85
C GLY A 349 -10.21 -18.70 4.19
N LEU A 350 -9.24 -17.84 4.52
CA LEU A 350 -9.14 -17.10 5.78
C LEU A 350 -8.72 -15.65 5.50
N PHE A 351 -8.98 -14.75 6.45
CA PHE A 351 -8.53 -13.35 6.40
C PHE A 351 -8.15 -12.83 7.80
N ARG A 352 -6.87 -12.52 8.01
CA ARG A 352 -6.33 -11.97 9.26
C ARG A 352 -6.42 -10.45 9.28
N PHE A 353 -6.94 -9.87 10.36
CA PHE A 353 -7.09 -8.42 10.54
C PHE A 353 -7.22 -8.04 12.03
N PRO A 354 -7.07 -6.76 12.44
CA PRO A 354 -6.63 -5.59 11.68
C PRO A 354 -5.10 -5.36 11.74
N GLY A 355 -4.35 -6.33 12.26
CA GLY A 355 -2.89 -6.28 12.45
C GLY A 355 -2.08 -6.85 11.28
N GLY A 356 -0.75 -7.01 11.40
CA GLY A 356 0.04 -7.08 12.65
C GLY A 356 0.24 -5.78 13.43
N ASN A 357 1.35 -5.06 13.20
CA ASN A 357 1.76 -3.89 14.01
C ASN A 357 0.68 -2.82 14.18
N ASN A 358 -0.16 -2.62 13.15
CA ASN A 358 -1.18 -1.59 13.16
C ASN A 358 -2.30 -1.86 14.19
N LEU A 359 -2.37 -3.05 14.79
CA LEU A 359 -3.22 -3.36 15.95
C LEU A 359 -2.68 -2.71 17.24
N GLU A 360 -1.36 -2.76 17.43
CA GLU A 360 -0.66 -2.49 18.69
C GLU A 360 -0.61 -1.01 19.06
N GLY A 361 -0.36 -0.14 18.08
CA GLY A 361 -0.12 1.27 18.33
C GLY A 361 1.26 1.56 18.94
N GLN A 362 1.80 2.74 18.65
CA GLN A 362 3.05 3.20 19.28
C GLN A 362 2.94 3.39 20.80
N THR A 363 1.75 3.72 21.30
CA THR A 363 1.43 3.82 22.73
C THR A 363 0.08 3.15 23.00
N VAL A 364 -0.22 2.84 24.27
CA VAL A 364 -1.49 2.21 24.68
C VAL A 364 -2.70 3.03 24.22
N GLU A 365 -2.61 4.36 24.22
CA GLU A 365 -3.68 5.27 23.78
C GLU A 365 -3.88 5.26 22.26
N ARG A 366 -2.82 4.95 21.50
CA ARG A 366 -2.80 4.92 20.02
C ARG A 366 -3.12 3.55 19.42
N ARG A 367 -3.33 2.54 20.27
CA ARG A 367 -3.79 1.20 19.83
C ARG A 367 -5.05 1.27 18.98
N TRP A 368 -5.26 0.24 18.16
CA TRP A 368 -6.53 0.07 17.46
C TRP A 368 -7.66 -0.25 18.46
N GLN A 369 -8.78 0.46 18.35
CA GLN A 369 -9.92 0.36 19.27
C GLN A 369 -11.19 0.14 18.47
N TRP A 370 -11.74 -1.07 18.49
CA TRP A 370 -12.86 -1.47 17.63
C TRP A 370 -14.07 -0.51 17.72
N ARG A 371 -14.40 -0.03 18.93
CA ARG A 371 -15.53 0.88 19.18
C ARG A 371 -15.40 2.21 18.44
N LYS A 372 -14.17 2.67 18.17
CA LYS A 372 -13.89 3.91 17.41
C LYS A 372 -13.94 3.72 15.89
N THR A 373 -14.13 2.47 15.44
CA THR A 373 -14.16 2.10 14.02
C THR A 373 -15.55 1.71 13.52
N VAL A 374 -16.57 1.72 14.39
CA VAL A 374 -17.94 1.34 14.04
C VAL A 374 -18.88 2.54 14.20
N GLY A 375 -20.04 2.47 13.57
CA GLY A 375 -21.02 3.55 13.61
C GLY A 375 -20.79 4.65 12.57
N PRO A 376 -21.50 5.79 12.71
CA PRO A 376 -21.44 6.89 11.78
C PRO A 376 -20.02 7.45 11.63
N MET A 377 -19.66 7.87 10.41
CA MET A 377 -18.33 8.43 10.13
C MET A 377 -17.98 9.66 10.97
N VAL A 378 -19.00 10.47 11.28
CA VAL A 378 -18.83 11.65 12.12
C VAL A 378 -18.36 11.30 13.54
N ASP A 379 -18.58 10.07 14.01
CA ASP A 379 -18.20 9.61 15.34
C ASP A 379 -16.86 8.85 15.35
N ARG A 380 -16.21 8.68 14.19
CA ARG A 380 -14.92 7.99 14.05
C ARG A 380 -13.76 9.00 14.11
N PRO A 381 -13.00 9.08 15.22
CA PRO A 381 -11.93 10.08 15.36
C PRO A 381 -10.70 9.79 14.49
N GLY A 382 -10.56 8.53 14.02
CA GLY A 382 -9.33 8.04 13.43
C GLY A 382 -8.21 7.88 14.46
N ARG A 383 -7.04 7.44 13.99
CA ARG A 383 -5.85 7.28 14.83
C ARG A 383 -4.57 7.45 13.99
N MET A 384 -3.46 7.76 14.66
CA MET A 384 -2.15 7.63 14.04
C MET A 384 -1.82 6.14 14.00
N GLY A 385 -1.72 5.57 12.79
CA GLY A 385 -1.28 4.19 12.61
C GLY A 385 0.23 4.07 12.79
N ASP A 386 0.72 2.84 12.76
CA ASP A 386 2.12 2.51 13.06
C ASP A 386 3.03 2.57 11.81
N TRP A 387 2.45 3.00 10.69
CA TRP A 387 3.11 3.13 9.39
C TRP A 387 3.24 4.60 8.95
N SER A 388 3.36 5.52 9.90
CA SER A 388 3.61 6.96 9.66
C SER A 388 2.47 7.73 8.96
N TYR A 389 1.23 7.23 9.01
CA TYR A 389 0.06 7.96 8.50
C TYR A 389 -1.19 7.78 9.36
N VAL A 390 -2.11 8.74 9.25
CA VAL A 390 -3.40 8.70 9.92
C VAL A 390 -4.30 7.69 9.24
N ASN A 391 -4.87 6.78 10.04
CA ASN A 391 -5.97 5.92 9.63
C ASN A 391 -7.28 6.65 9.91
N THR A 392 -8.16 6.71 8.92
CA THR A 392 -9.48 7.33 9.08
C THR A 392 -10.41 6.48 9.95
N ASP A 393 -10.08 5.19 10.11
CA ASP A 393 -10.93 4.13 10.66
C ASP A 393 -12.29 4.01 9.92
N GLY A 394 -12.34 4.49 8.68
CA GLY A 394 -13.46 4.28 7.77
C GLY A 394 -13.58 2.81 7.33
N LEU A 395 -12.43 2.15 7.16
CA LEU A 395 -12.32 0.69 7.10
C LEU A 395 -12.24 0.14 8.54
N GLY A 396 -13.40 -0.11 9.12
CA GLY A 396 -13.55 -0.56 10.50
C GLY A 396 -13.95 -2.02 10.65
N LEU A 397 -14.24 -2.43 11.89
CA LEU A 397 -14.56 -3.83 12.21
C LEU A 397 -15.75 -4.34 11.38
N LEU A 398 -16.81 -3.55 11.22
CA LEU A 398 -17.99 -3.99 10.46
C LEU A 398 -17.68 -4.15 8.97
N GLU A 399 -16.89 -3.23 8.40
CA GLU A 399 -16.47 -3.31 7.01
C GLU A 399 -15.56 -4.53 6.74
N TYR A 400 -14.64 -4.86 7.66
CA TYR A 400 -13.83 -6.09 7.57
C TYR A 400 -14.68 -7.37 7.65
N LEU A 401 -15.70 -7.40 8.50
CA LEU A 401 -16.57 -8.57 8.64
C LEU A 401 -17.43 -8.79 7.39
N TYR A 402 -17.98 -7.73 6.80
CA TYR A 402 -18.64 -7.82 5.50
C TYR A 402 -17.68 -8.25 4.40
N TRP A 403 -16.44 -7.79 4.44
CA TRP A 403 -15.42 -8.21 3.50
C TRP A 403 -15.14 -9.72 3.57
N CYS A 404 -15.00 -10.26 4.78
CA CYS A 404 -14.84 -11.71 4.97
C CYS A 404 -16.06 -12.49 4.44
N GLU A 405 -17.28 -12.01 4.74
CA GLU A 405 -18.53 -12.62 4.24
C GLU A 405 -18.61 -12.58 2.70
N ASP A 406 -18.29 -11.45 2.08
CA ASP A 406 -18.34 -11.26 0.63
C ASP A 406 -17.25 -12.05 -0.12
N LEU A 407 -16.12 -12.34 0.55
CA LEU A 407 -15.08 -13.25 0.07
C LEU A 407 -15.42 -14.74 0.27
N GLY A 408 -16.33 -15.05 1.20
CA GLY A 408 -16.48 -16.41 1.73
C GLY A 408 -15.29 -16.87 2.60
N ALA A 409 -14.47 -15.92 3.06
CA ALA A 409 -13.30 -16.18 3.90
C ALA A 409 -13.69 -16.18 5.39
N GLU A 410 -13.00 -16.99 6.19
CA GLU A 410 -13.17 -17.01 7.64
C GLU A 410 -12.25 -15.98 8.32
N PRO A 411 -12.76 -15.13 9.21
CA PRO A 411 -11.93 -14.13 9.87
C PRO A 411 -11.02 -14.75 10.94
N ILE A 412 -9.76 -14.31 10.96
CA ILE A 412 -8.86 -14.38 12.11
C ILE A 412 -8.79 -12.97 12.68
N MET A 413 -9.47 -12.75 13.81
CA MET A 413 -9.60 -11.42 14.39
C MET A 413 -8.59 -11.22 15.51
N GLY A 414 -7.68 -10.26 15.34
CA GLY A 414 -6.76 -9.80 16.36
C GLY A 414 -7.46 -8.97 17.43
N VAL A 415 -7.13 -9.23 18.70
CA VAL A 415 -7.50 -8.38 19.84
C VAL A 415 -6.24 -7.81 20.47
N TRP A 416 -6.29 -6.54 20.87
CA TRP A 416 -5.15 -5.90 21.50
C TRP A 416 -4.89 -6.49 22.90
N ALA A 417 -3.64 -6.91 23.16
CA ALA A 417 -3.32 -7.77 24.32
C ALA A 417 -2.44 -7.10 25.39
N GLY A 418 -2.44 -5.77 25.53
CA GLY A 418 -1.70 -5.10 26.61
C GLY A 418 -0.29 -4.65 26.26
N TYR A 419 0.10 -4.64 24.97
CA TYR A 419 1.43 -4.24 24.51
C TYR A 419 1.35 -3.19 23.39
N ALA A 420 2.26 -2.22 23.41
CA ALA A 420 2.40 -1.20 22.40
C ALA A 420 3.85 -1.15 21.89
N LEU A 421 4.03 -0.82 20.61
CA LEU A 421 5.32 -0.85 19.90
C LEU A 421 6.39 0.07 20.48
N GLY A 422 5.98 1.07 21.29
CA GLY A 422 6.89 1.86 22.12
C GLY A 422 7.57 1.09 23.27
N GLY A 423 7.36 -0.23 23.37
CA GLY A 423 7.95 -1.10 24.40
C GLY A 423 7.18 -1.13 25.71
N THR A 424 5.97 -0.56 25.76
CA THR A 424 5.17 -0.49 26.98
C THR A 424 4.26 -1.70 27.10
N SER A 425 4.39 -2.45 28.20
CA SER A 425 3.43 -3.49 28.61
C SER A 425 2.57 -2.99 29.76
N VAL A 426 1.25 -3.11 29.64
CA VAL A 426 0.31 -2.77 30.72
C VAL A 426 0.46 -3.75 31.88
N ALA A 427 0.56 -3.23 33.09
CA ALA A 427 0.70 -4.04 34.30
C ALA A 427 -0.48 -4.99 34.49
N GLU A 428 -0.23 -6.17 35.08
CA GLU A 428 -1.24 -7.22 35.22
C GLU A 428 -2.53 -6.75 35.93
N ASN A 429 -2.42 -5.91 36.95
CA ASN A 429 -3.56 -5.36 37.69
C ASN A 429 -4.35 -4.27 36.94
N GLN A 430 -3.89 -3.87 35.75
CA GLN A 430 -4.53 -2.85 34.91
C GLN A 430 -5.12 -3.44 33.63
N LEU A 431 -5.08 -4.77 33.45
CA LEU A 431 -5.56 -5.42 32.22
C LEU A 431 -7.09 -5.50 32.09
N ASP A 432 -7.83 -5.43 33.21
CA ASP A 432 -9.28 -5.71 33.21
C ASP A 432 -10.11 -4.87 32.23
N PRO A 433 -9.88 -3.54 32.08
CA PRO A 433 -10.60 -2.74 31.10
C PRO A 433 -10.34 -3.22 29.65
N TYR A 434 -9.11 -3.62 29.34
CA TYR A 434 -8.72 -4.07 28.00
C TYR A 434 -9.23 -5.47 27.68
N ILE A 435 -9.30 -6.35 28.69
CA ILE A 435 -9.93 -7.66 28.59
C ILE A 435 -11.43 -7.48 28.31
N GLN A 436 -12.11 -6.56 29.01
CA GLN A 436 -13.50 -6.25 28.74
C GLN A 436 -13.70 -5.67 27.33
N GLU A 437 -12.80 -4.80 26.86
CA GLU A 437 -12.84 -4.30 25.47
C GLU A 437 -12.74 -5.43 24.43
N ALA A 438 -11.89 -6.43 24.66
CA ALA A 438 -11.77 -7.60 23.80
C ALA A 438 -13.01 -8.50 23.85
N ILE A 439 -13.61 -8.69 25.04
CA ILE A 439 -14.89 -9.40 25.21
C ILE A 439 -16.00 -8.67 24.45
N ASP A 440 -16.05 -7.34 24.54
CA ASP A 440 -17.04 -6.54 23.83
C ASP A 440 -16.81 -6.57 22.32
N GLN A 441 -15.54 -6.61 21.86
CA GLN A 441 -15.19 -6.78 20.46
C GLN A 441 -15.75 -8.09 19.91
N ILE A 442 -15.52 -9.20 20.60
CA ILE A 442 -16.04 -10.52 20.21
C ILE A 442 -17.56 -10.53 20.26
N ASN A 443 -18.18 -9.97 21.31
CA ASN A 443 -19.63 -9.86 21.40
C ASN A 443 -20.24 -9.01 20.29
N PHE A 444 -19.56 -7.96 19.83
CA PHE A 444 -19.99 -7.23 18.64
C PHE A 444 -20.08 -8.15 17.43
N VAL A 445 -19.17 -9.11 17.27
CA VAL A 445 -19.14 -10.05 16.12
C VAL A 445 -20.17 -11.17 16.26
N ILE A 446 -20.18 -11.88 17.40
CA ILE A 446 -20.94 -13.14 17.58
C ILE A 446 -22.03 -13.10 18.64
N GLY A 447 -22.07 -12.05 19.47
CA GLY A 447 -22.96 -11.97 20.61
C GLY A 447 -24.44 -11.81 20.22
N ASP A 448 -25.32 -12.11 21.17
CA ASP A 448 -26.77 -11.94 21.07
C ASP A 448 -27.18 -10.48 21.35
N PRO A 449 -27.81 -9.77 20.40
CA PRO A 449 -28.25 -8.39 20.57
C PRO A 449 -29.21 -8.17 21.75
N ALA A 450 -29.95 -9.20 22.18
CA ALA A 450 -30.87 -9.09 23.31
C ALA A 450 -30.17 -9.09 24.69
N ARG A 451 -28.92 -9.57 24.74
CA ARG A 451 -28.18 -9.77 26.00
C ARG A 451 -26.92 -8.91 26.12
N ASN A 452 -26.39 -8.41 25.00
CA ASN A 452 -25.13 -7.69 24.99
C ASN A 452 -25.23 -6.37 24.22
N SER A 453 -24.77 -5.27 24.82
CA SER A 453 -24.84 -3.93 24.23
C SER A 453 -23.96 -3.76 22.98
N ALA A 454 -22.84 -4.47 22.88
CA ALA A 454 -22.00 -4.49 21.68
C ALA A 454 -22.71 -5.22 20.53
N ALA A 455 -23.38 -6.34 20.80
CA ALA A 455 -24.21 -7.01 19.80
C ALA A 455 -25.45 -6.17 19.42
N ALA A 456 -26.04 -5.44 20.36
CA ALA A 456 -27.13 -4.50 20.09
C ALA A 456 -26.68 -3.36 19.17
N LEU A 457 -25.43 -2.89 19.32
CA LEU A 457 -24.82 -1.94 18.39
C LEU A 457 -24.66 -2.55 16.98
N ARG A 458 -24.20 -3.81 16.86
CA ARG A 458 -24.15 -4.50 15.56
C ARG A 458 -25.55 -4.53 14.91
N ALA A 459 -26.58 -4.84 15.69
CA ALA A 459 -27.97 -4.86 15.23
C ALA A 459 -28.47 -3.47 14.79
N SER A 460 -28.18 -2.41 15.53
CA SER A 460 -28.60 -1.04 15.19
C SER A 460 -27.91 -0.52 13.92
N LEU A 461 -26.72 -1.04 13.58
CA LEU A 461 -26.01 -0.77 12.34
C LEU A 461 -26.51 -1.63 11.15
N GLY A 462 -27.64 -2.31 11.31
CA GLY A 462 -28.32 -3.07 10.24
C GLY A 462 -27.91 -4.54 10.16
N ARG A 463 -27.13 -5.06 11.12
CA ARG A 463 -26.72 -6.48 11.15
C ARG A 463 -27.08 -7.17 12.47
N PRO A 464 -28.33 -7.62 12.66
CA PRO A 464 -28.71 -8.33 13.87
C PRO A 464 -28.07 -9.72 13.99
N GLN A 465 -27.85 -10.40 12.85
CA GLN A 465 -27.26 -11.74 12.83
C GLN A 465 -25.77 -11.73 13.15
N PRO A 466 -25.24 -12.73 13.89
CA PRO A 466 -23.81 -12.84 14.14
C PRO A 466 -23.03 -13.06 12.82
N PHE A 467 -21.74 -12.75 12.84
CA PHE A 467 -20.80 -13.15 11.79
C PHE A 467 -20.13 -14.48 12.14
N LYS A 468 -19.51 -15.12 11.16
CA LYS A 468 -18.63 -16.27 11.42
C LYS A 468 -17.38 -15.77 12.15
N LEU A 469 -17.01 -16.42 13.25
CA LEU A 469 -15.74 -16.21 13.95
C LEU A 469 -15.41 -17.49 14.71
N LEU A 470 -14.28 -18.10 14.38
CA LEU A 470 -13.75 -19.26 15.08
C LEU A 470 -12.39 -18.96 15.71
N TYR A 471 -11.61 -18.08 15.09
CA TYR A 471 -10.23 -17.80 15.44
C TYR A 471 -10.06 -16.36 15.96
N VAL A 472 -9.48 -16.23 17.14
CA VAL A 472 -9.11 -14.95 17.75
C VAL A 472 -7.63 -14.98 18.08
N GLU A 473 -6.89 -14.01 17.56
CA GLU A 473 -5.46 -13.87 17.83
C GLU A 473 -5.25 -12.89 18.99
N ILE A 474 -4.46 -13.30 19.99
CA ILE A 474 -4.25 -12.53 21.22
C ILE A 474 -2.97 -11.71 21.08
N GLY A 475 -3.10 -10.46 20.64
CA GLY A 475 -1.98 -9.57 20.38
C GLY A 475 -1.40 -9.73 18.98
N ASN A 476 -0.14 -9.33 18.82
CA ASN A 476 0.65 -9.45 17.59
C ASN A 476 2.13 -9.45 17.99
N GLU A 477 2.93 -10.34 17.42
CA GLU A 477 4.39 -10.41 17.60
C GLU A 477 4.87 -10.28 19.07
N ASP A 478 4.11 -10.84 20.01
CA ASP A 478 4.41 -10.70 21.44
C ASP A 478 5.69 -11.46 21.87
N PHE A 479 6.36 -12.16 20.95
CA PHE A 479 7.74 -12.59 21.15
C PHE A 479 8.69 -11.41 21.46
N PHE A 480 8.39 -10.18 21.02
CA PHE A 480 9.13 -8.98 21.45
C PHE A 480 8.88 -8.58 22.91
N ALA A 481 7.76 -9.02 23.50
CA ALA A 481 7.33 -8.72 24.86
C ALA A 481 7.05 -10.01 25.66
N ALA A 482 7.83 -11.06 25.40
CA ALA A 482 7.60 -12.42 25.89
C ALA A 482 7.40 -12.50 27.41
N ASN A 483 8.20 -11.75 28.18
CA ASN A 483 8.13 -11.75 29.64
C ASN A 483 6.77 -11.27 30.16
N SER A 484 6.21 -10.21 29.56
CA SER A 484 4.90 -9.71 29.95
C SER A 484 3.76 -10.55 29.35
N TYR A 485 3.99 -11.19 28.19
CA TYR A 485 2.99 -12.02 27.54
C TYR A 485 2.53 -13.18 28.41
N VAL A 486 3.39 -13.73 29.27
CA VAL A 486 3.01 -14.82 30.20
C VAL A 486 1.78 -14.47 31.04
N TYR A 487 1.74 -13.28 31.66
CA TYR A 487 0.59 -12.86 32.46
C TYR A 487 -0.53 -12.28 31.59
N ARG A 488 -0.20 -11.60 30.49
CA ARG A 488 -1.20 -11.03 29.56
C ARG A 488 -2.02 -12.14 28.92
N TRP A 489 -1.36 -13.12 28.30
CA TRP A 489 -1.98 -14.34 27.78
C TRP A 489 -2.86 -15.02 28.83
N ARG A 490 -2.31 -15.30 30.03
CA ARG A 490 -3.07 -15.94 31.11
C ARG A 490 -4.37 -15.21 31.40
N ARG A 491 -4.31 -13.89 31.60
CA ARG A 491 -5.45 -13.07 31.98
C ARG A 491 -6.47 -12.95 30.85
N PHE A 492 -6.03 -12.67 29.63
CA PHE A 492 -6.90 -12.55 28.46
C PHE A 492 -7.56 -13.89 28.14
N VAL A 493 -6.79 -14.96 27.93
CA VAL A 493 -7.35 -16.24 27.49
C VAL A 493 -8.21 -16.88 28.56
N THR A 494 -7.86 -16.79 29.85
CA THR A 494 -8.73 -17.32 30.92
C THR A 494 -10.09 -16.63 30.93
N ALA A 495 -10.14 -15.31 30.73
CA ALA A 495 -11.40 -14.57 30.68
C ALA A 495 -12.17 -14.88 29.39
N LEU A 496 -11.50 -14.79 28.23
CA LEU A 496 -12.14 -14.99 26.93
C LEU A 496 -12.63 -16.42 26.74
N GLN A 497 -11.88 -17.43 27.19
CA GLN A 497 -12.29 -18.84 27.09
C GLN A 497 -13.46 -19.19 28.01
N ARG A 498 -13.60 -18.49 29.14
CA ARG A 498 -14.78 -18.62 30.01
C ARG A 498 -16.04 -18.07 29.33
N GLU A 499 -15.94 -16.93 28.66
CA GLU A 499 -17.08 -16.30 27.98
C GLU A 499 -17.38 -16.96 26.60
N PHE A 500 -16.34 -17.44 25.91
CA PHE A 500 -16.43 -17.96 24.54
C PHE A 500 -15.69 -19.32 24.40
N PRO A 501 -16.18 -20.39 25.05
CA PRO A 501 -15.52 -21.69 25.03
C PRO A 501 -15.45 -22.34 23.64
N GLN A 502 -16.26 -21.88 22.68
CA GLN A 502 -16.28 -22.34 21.30
C GLN A 502 -15.17 -21.74 20.42
N LEU A 503 -14.52 -20.66 20.86
CA LEU A 503 -13.48 -19.99 20.09
C LEU A 503 -12.10 -20.61 20.32
N ARG A 504 -11.24 -20.46 19.32
CA ARG A 504 -9.84 -20.85 19.39
C ARG A 504 -8.97 -19.62 19.49
N PHE A 505 -8.03 -19.65 20.44
CA PHE A 505 -7.16 -18.52 20.74
C PHE A 505 -5.73 -18.83 20.26
N ILE A 506 -5.21 -17.93 19.44
CA ILE A 506 -3.89 -18.05 18.82
C ILE A 506 -2.87 -17.22 19.61
N ALA A 507 -1.78 -17.86 20.01
CA ALA A 507 -0.66 -17.20 20.70
C ALA A 507 0.37 -16.65 19.72
N THR A 508 0.97 -15.50 20.04
CA THR A 508 1.86 -14.73 19.15
C THR A 508 3.32 -14.70 19.62
N THR A 509 3.67 -15.51 20.63
CA THR A 509 5.07 -15.75 21.04
C THR A 509 5.69 -16.89 20.25
N ASN A 510 7.02 -17.02 20.30
CA ASN A 510 7.69 -18.21 19.78
C ASN A 510 7.11 -19.49 20.42
N PRO A 511 6.79 -20.54 19.63
CA PRO A 511 6.21 -21.76 20.15
C PRO A 511 7.03 -22.39 21.28
N GLY A 512 6.38 -22.63 22.42
CA GLY A 512 6.99 -23.28 23.58
C GLY A 512 7.99 -22.43 24.37
N ASN A 513 8.28 -21.18 23.97
CA ASN A 513 9.18 -20.30 24.70
C ASN A 513 8.74 -18.83 24.62
N PRO A 514 8.18 -18.25 25.70
CA PRO A 514 8.03 -18.82 27.04
C PRO A 514 6.90 -19.84 27.15
N VAL A 515 6.88 -20.63 28.23
CA VAL A 515 5.75 -21.52 28.53
C VAL A 515 4.55 -20.69 28.99
N LEU A 516 3.43 -20.84 28.30
CA LEU A 516 2.20 -20.10 28.56
C LEU A 516 1.17 -20.94 29.32
N THR A 517 0.33 -20.29 30.10
CA THR A 517 -0.77 -20.91 30.84
C THR A 517 -2.02 -20.06 30.69
N PRO A 518 -3.16 -20.59 30.20
CA PRO A 518 -3.38 -21.96 29.72
C PRO A 518 -2.49 -22.31 28.52
N ALA A 519 -2.25 -23.60 28.27
CA ALA A 519 -1.42 -24.04 27.15
C ALA A 519 -2.10 -23.67 25.82
N PRO A 520 -1.42 -22.95 24.90
CA PRO A 520 -2.03 -22.59 23.61
C PRO A 520 -2.22 -23.82 22.73
N THR A 521 -3.37 -23.89 22.08
CA THR A 521 -3.66 -24.91 21.07
C THR A 521 -3.19 -24.48 19.69
N GLU A 522 -3.04 -23.18 19.46
CA GLU A 522 -2.67 -22.59 18.18
C GLU A 522 -1.62 -21.49 18.38
N TYR A 523 -0.60 -21.45 17.53
CA TYR A 523 0.45 -20.43 17.53
C TYR A 523 0.54 -19.74 16.17
N ASP A 524 0.75 -18.43 16.16
CA ASP A 524 1.16 -17.67 14.99
C ASP A 524 2.68 -17.65 14.88
N VAL A 525 3.19 -17.97 13.69
CA VAL A 525 4.61 -18.00 13.34
C VAL A 525 4.87 -17.00 12.23
N HIS A 526 5.82 -16.12 12.46
CA HIS A 526 6.25 -15.10 11.52
C HIS A 526 7.67 -15.35 11.04
N VAL A 527 7.91 -15.29 9.73
CA VAL A 527 9.25 -15.45 9.15
C VAL A 527 9.54 -14.49 7.99
N TYR A 528 10.42 -13.53 8.26
CA TYR A 528 11.02 -12.67 7.25
C TYR A 528 12.47 -13.06 7.05
N GLN A 529 12.79 -13.61 5.87
CA GLN A 529 14.09 -14.24 5.65
C GLN A 529 14.61 -14.09 4.23
N THR A 530 15.78 -14.67 3.95
CA THR A 530 16.33 -14.69 2.60
C THR A 530 15.68 -15.74 1.70
N PRO A 531 15.64 -15.57 0.37
CA PRO A 531 15.19 -16.63 -0.54
C PRO A 531 15.90 -17.98 -0.31
N THR A 532 17.20 -17.94 -0.02
CA THR A 532 17.97 -19.16 0.27
C THR A 532 17.47 -19.87 1.52
N TRP A 533 17.12 -19.12 2.58
CA TRP A 533 16.57 -19.69 3.81
C TRP A 533 15.25 -20.41 3.53
N PHE A 534 14.33 -19.81 2.77
CA PHE A 534 13.05 -20.46 2.42
C PHE A 534 13.27 -21.77 1.63
N ALA A 535 14.20 -21.77 0.67
CA ALA A 535 14.54 -22.96 -0.10
C ALA A 535 15.21 -24.07 0.76
N GLN A 536 15.92 -23.70 1.83
CA GLN A 536 16.58 -24.65 2.74
C GLN A 536 15.65 -25.15 3.86
N ASN A 537 14.64 -24.38 4.23
CA ASN A 537 13.73 -24.67 5.35
C ASN A 537 12.38 -25.23 4.89
N VAL A 538 12.33 -25.86 3.72
CA VAL A 538 11.11 -26.54 3.23
C VAL A 538 10.64 -27.68 4.14
N PHE A 539 11.49 -28.15 5.07
CA PHE A 539 11.18 -29.18 6.07
C PHE A 539 10.97 -28.62 7.49
N TYR A 540 10.72 -27.31 7.64
CA TYR A 540 10.65 -26.63 8.95
C TYR A 540 9.70 -27.35 9.93
N TYR A 541 8.51 -27.71 9.49
CA TYR A 541 7.46 -28.33 10.32
C TYR A 541 7.53 -29.87 10.39
N ASP A 542 8.37 -30.53 9.58
CA ASP A 542 8.40 -32.00 9.52
C ASP A 542 8.79 -32.64 10.85
N SER A 543 9.64 -31.97 11.63
CA SER A 543 10.09 -32.46 12.95
C SER A 543 9.19 -32.06 14.12
N PHE A 544 8.15 -31.25 13.88
CA PHE A 544 7.28 -30.76 14.93
C PHE A 544 6.37 -31.87 15.48
N GLN A 545 6.10 -31.84 16.78
CA GLN A 545 5.30 -32.86 17.46
C GLN A 545 3.82 -32.75 17.09
N ARG A 546 3.17 -33.89 16.83
CA ARG A 546 1.72 -34.00 16.58
C ARG A 546 0.97 -34.20 17.90
N ASN A 547 1.11 -33.24 18.81
CA ASN A 547 0.58 -33.31 20.19
C ASN A 547 -0.77 -32.58 20.36
N GLY A 548 -1.40 -32.17 19.26
CA GLY A 548 -2.63 -31.38 19.25
C GLY A 548 -2.43 -29.88 19.05
N THR A 549 -1.20 -29.36 19.18
CA THR A 549 -0.88 -27.98 18.80
C THR A 549 -0.92 -27.82 17.29
N LYS A 550 -1.49 -26.71 16.83
CA LYS A 550 -1.52 -26.31 15.43
C LYS A 550 -0.76 -25.01 15.21
N TYR A 551 -0.25 -24.81 14.00
CA TYR A 551 0.57 -23.68 13.63
C TYR A 551 -0.08 -22.89 12.51
N PHE A 552 -0.15 -21.59 12.70
CA PHE A 552 -0.57 -20.61 11.72
C PHE A 552 0.68 -19.88 11.24
N GLU A 553 1.01 -19.99 9.95
CA GLU A 553 2.04 -19.13 9.35
C GLU A 553 1.39 -17.80 8.95
N GLY A 554 1.30 -16.87 9.91
CA GLY A 554 0.56 -15.61 9.76
C GLY A 554 1.28 -14.52 8.99
N GLU A 555 2.61 -14.55 8.95
CA GLU A 555 3.45 -13.65 8.14
C GLU A 555 4.70 -14.38 7.63
N TYR A 556 4.88 -14.49 6.31
CA TYR A 556 6.12 -14.96 5.71
C TYR A 556 6.45 -14.22 4.40
N ALA A 557 7.69 -13.76 4.27
CA ALA A 557 8.18 -13.21 3.00
C ALA A 557 9.70 -13.31 2.88
N ALA A 558 10.17 -13.60 1.66
CA ALA A 558 11.57 -13.45 1.31
C ALA A 558 11.86 -11.99 0.98
N ILE A 559 12.44 -11.26 1.94
CA ILE A 559 12.53 -9.79 1.90
C ILE A 559 13.92 -9.25 1.54
N SER A 560 14.98 -10.05 1.66
CA SER A 560 16.35 -9.59 1.46
C SER A 560 17.25 -10.72 0.99
N THR A 561 18.30 -10.43 0.23
CA THR A 561 19.35 -11.40 -0.07
C THR A 561 20.50 -11.37 0.94
N ASN A 562 20.48 -10.44 1.90
CA ASN A 562 21.50 -10.30 2.92
C ASN A 562 21.02 -10.88 4.26
N PRO A 563 21.55 -12.02 4.73
CA PRO A 563 21.14 -12.64 5.98
C PRO A 563 21.56 -11.85 7.22
N ASN A 564 22.55 -10.96 7.11
CA ASN A 564 23.07 -10.17 8.23
C ASN A 564 22.37 -8.80 8.38
N ASP A 565 21.59 -8.38 7.39
CA ASP A 565 20.87 -7.11 7.37
C ASP A 565 19.55 -7.28 6.59
N LEU A 566 18.68 -8.16 7.12
CA LEU A 566 17.41 -8.51 6.46
C LEU A 566 16.49 -7.30 6.26
N PHE A 567 16.48 -6.38 7.22
CA PHE A 567 15.63 -5.19 7.24
C PHE A 567 16.35 -3.92 6.77
N GLY A 568 17.57 -4.04 6.25
CA GLY A 568 18.37 -2.93 5.76
C GLY A 568 17.79 -2.24 4.53
N SER A 569 18.59 -1.35 3.96
CA SER A 569 18.24 -0.61 2.74
C SER A 569 18.34 -1.50 1.49
N PRO A 570 17.74 -1.10 0.35
CA PRO A 570 17.92 -1.79 -0.92
C PRO A 570 19.38 -1.97 -1.35
N SER A 571 20.24 -1.00 -1.04
CA SER A 571 21.68 -1.10 -1.30
C SER A 571 22.37 -2.21 -0.51
N ASN A 572 21.78 -2.64 0.62
CA ASN A 572 22.30 -3.67 1.50
C ASN A 572 21.65 -5.04 1.24
N GLY A 573 20.89 -5.21 0.15
CA GLY A 573 20.30 -6.48 -0.26
C GLY A 573 18.80 -6.60 -0.01
N ARG A 574 18.14 -5.57 0.54
CA ARG A 574 16.67 -5.55 0.67
C ARG A 574 16.01 -5.57 -0.71
N LEU A 575 15.03 -6.43 -0.87
CA LEU A 575 14.25 -6.52 -2.10
C LEU A 575 13.22 -5.38 -2.13
N VAL A 576 13.38 -4.46 -3.08
CA VAL A 576 12.38 -3.42 -3.36
C VAL A 576 11.08 -4.04 -3.90
N TYR A 577 11.22 -5.12 -4.68
CA TYR A 577 10.12 -5.88 -5.25
C TYR A 577 10.40 -7.38 -5.15
N PRO A 578 9.34 -8.22 -5.09
CA PRO A 578 9.47 -9.65 -5.30
C PRO A 578 10.24 -10.00 -6.58
N THR A 579 11.14 -10.97 -6.48
CA THR A 579 11.92 -11.49 -7.60
C THR A 579 11.48 -12.91 -7.94
N VAL A 580 11.91 -13.44 -9.10
CA VAL A 580 11.72 -14.87 -9.41
C VAL A 580 12.32 -15.72 -8.30
N GLN A 581 13.50 -15.33 -7.80
CA GLN A 581 14.19 -16.05 -6.74
C GLN A 581 13.36 -16.12 -5.46
N SER A 582 12.82 -14.99 -4.99
CA SER A 582 11.96 -14.93 -3.79
C SER A 582 10.67 -15.73 -3.99
N ALA A 583 10.06 -15.65 -5.18
CA ALA A 583 8.84 -16.38 -5.51
C ALA A 583 9.02 -17.90 -5.52
N VAL A 584 10.07 -18.38 -6.18
CA VAL A 584 10.35 -19.82 -6.28
C VAL A 584 10.72 -20.39 -4.91
N SER A 585 11.50 -19.66 -4.10
CA SER A 585 11.86 -20.12 -2.76
C SER A 585 10.65 -20.17 -1.81
N GLU A 586 9.77 -19.15 -1.86
CA GLU A 586 8.54 -19.17 -1.08
C GLU A 586 7.61 -20.29 -1.54
N ALA A 587 7.49 -20.53 -2.85
CA ALA A 587 6.72 -21.65 -3.37
C ALA A 587 7.29 -22.99 -2.89
N ALA A 588 8.62 -23.14 -2.84
CA ALA A 588 9.26 -24.34 -2.29
C ALA A 588 8.92 -24.51 -0.80
N PHE A 589 8.98 -23.44 -0.01
CA PHE A 589 8.58 -23.47 1.40
C PHE A 589 7.10 -23.84 1.58
N MET A 590 6.22 -23.32 0.72
CA MET A 590 4.78 -23.65 0.73
C MET A 590 4.52 -25.15 0.49
N THR A 591 5.35 -25.87 -0.27
CA THR A 591 5.23 -27.34 -0.37
C THR A 591 5.46 -28.03 0.97
N GLY A 592 6.32 -27.45 1.82
CA GLY A 592 6.52 -27.89 3.20
C GLY A 592 5.30 -27.63 4.08
N LEU A 593 4.69 -26.46 3.93
CA LEU A 593 3.45 -26.12 4.63
C LEU A 593 2.32 -27.09 4.25
N GLU A 594 2.15 -27.37 2.96
CA GLU A 594 1.14 -28.30 2.45
C GLU A 594 1.41 -29.74 2.92
N ARG A 595 2.67 -30.21 2.88
CA ARG A 595 3.04 -31.53 3.40
C ARG A 595 2.74 -31.69 4.89
N ASN A 596 2.84 -30.62 5.67
CA ASN A 596 2.55 -30.59 7.09
C ASN A 596 1.16 -30.00 7.41
N ALA A 597 0.22 -30.06 6.45
CA ALA A 597 -1.13 -29.51 6.63
C ALA A 597 -1.92 -30.19 7.76
N ASP A 598 -1.42 -31.34 8.26
CA ASP A 598 -1.95 -32.01 9.45
C ASP A 598 -1.80 -31.15 10.71
N ILE A 599 -0.75 -30.33 10.84
CA ILE A 599 -0.53 -29.42 11.97
C ILE A 599 -0.48 -27.95 11.57
N VAL A 600 -0.14 -27.65 10.31
CA VAL A 600 -0.17 -26.30 9.75
C VAL A 600 -1.51 -26.10 9.07
N TYR A 601 -2.42 -25.39 9.72
CA TYR A 601 -3.80 -25.32 9.27
C TYR A 601 -4.09 -24.11 8.37
N VAL A 602 -3.09 -23.24 8.13
CA VAL A 602 -3.33 -21.95 7.49
C VAL A 602 -2.15 -21.46 6.64
N ILE A 603 -2.46 -21.12 5.40
CA ILE A 603 -1.69 -20.21 4.55
C ILE A 603 -2.65 -19.07 4.20
N VAL A 604 -2.57 -17.92 4.87
CA VAL A 604 -3.35 -16.76 4.43
C VAL A 604 -2.55 -16.05 3.34
N LEU A 605 -3.24 -15.66 2.27
CA LEU A 605 -2.68 -14.74 1.27
C LEU A 605 -2.29 -13.38 1.89
N THR A 606 -2.71 -13.08 3.13
CA THR A 606 -2.28 -11.96 3.98
C THR A 606 -0.91 -12.17 4.64
N ALA A 607 -0.32 -13.37 4.56
CA ALA A 607 0.98 -13.64 5.15
C ALA A 607 2.14 -13.13 4.29
N TYR A 608 1.92 -12.71 3.04
CA TYR A 608 2.85 -11.75 2.45
C TYR A 608 2.55 -10.39 3.06
N ALA A 609 3.33 -9.99 4.05
CA ALA A 609 3.19 -8.69 4.69
C ALA A 609 4.32 -7.75 4.19
N PRO A 610 3.94 -6.58 3.62
CA PRO A 610 2.59 -6.08 3.43
C PRO A 610 1.87 -6.68 2.19
N LEU A 611 0.59 -7.06 2.34
CA LEU A 611 -0.27 -7.57 1.25
C LEU A 611 -0.39 -6.56 0.11
N ILE A 612 -0.38 -5.27 0.49
CA ILE A 612 -0.45 -4.14 -0.41
C ILE A 612 0.63 -3.12 -0.01
N GLY A 613 1.62 -2.89 -0.86
CA GLY A 613 2.70 -1.91 -0.65
C GLY A 613 2.33 -0.51 -1.14
N ASP A 614 3.14 0.50 -0.81
CA ASP A 614 3.06 1.89 -1.30
C ASP A 614 4.27 2.18 -2.20
N PHE A 615 4.09 2.96 -3.26
CA PHE A 615 5.16 3.40 -4.15
C PHE A 615 5.88 4.67 -3.65
N GLU A 616 5.25 5.49 -2.80
CA GLU A 616 5.76 6.82 -2.46
C GLU A 616 6.14 7.02 -0.97
N ARG A 617 5.92 6.04 -0.09
CA ARG A 617 6.15 6.21 1.37
C ARG A 617 7.11 5.22 2.02
N ASP A 618 7.92 4.49 1.27
CA ASP A 618 9.09 3.86 1.86
C ASP A 618 10.01 4.97 2.41
N ASN A 619 9.93 5.17 3.74
CA ASN A 619 10.63 6.19 4.53
C ASN A 619 12.14 5.90 4.59
N TYR A 620 12.82 5.94 3.45
CA TYR A 620 14.24 6.24 3.38
C TYR A 620 14.39 7.69 2.92
N GLN A 621 14.62 8.59 3.88
CA GLN A 621 15.08 9.94 3.61
C GLN A 621 16.44 9.86 2.91
N ASP A 622 16.43 9.89 1.57
CA ASP A 622 17.45 10.52 0.71
C ASP A 622 17.10 10.31 -0.78
N CYS A 623 15.90 10.75 -1.18
CA CYS A 623 15.56 10.91 -2.60
C CYS A 623 15.20 12.37 -2.88
N LYS A 624 16.17 13.26 -2.66
CA LYS A 624 16.29 14.46 -3.49
C LYS A 624 17.18 14.08 -4.68
N TYR A 625 16.76 14.48 -5.87
CA TYR A 625 17.33 14.22 -7.20
C TYR A 625 16.75 13.00 -7.93
N TRP A 626 16.36 13.27 -9.18
CA TRP A 626 15.82 12.36 -10.21
C TRP A 626 14.29 12.27 -10.32
N ASN A 627 13.75 13.38 -10.84
CA ASN A 627 12.45 13.48 -11.46
C ASN A 627 12.51 12.80 -12.85
N LEU A 628 12.21 11.50 -12.91
CA LEU A 628 11.81 10.83 -14.15
C LEU A 628 10.29 10.63 -14.06
N GLY A 629 9.56 11.51 -14.74
CA GLY A 629 8.10 11.47 -14.79
C GLY A 629 7.57 10.10 -15.23
N ASP A 630 6.58 9.64 -14.48
CA ASP A 630 5.58 8.63 -14.78
C ASP A 630 6.06 7.23 -15.25
N THR A 631 5.57 6.22 -14.53
CA THR A 631 5.67 4.76 -14.76
C THR A 631 7.00 4.10 -14.38
N LEU A 632 7.20 3.82 -13.09
CA LEU A 632 8.16 2.81 -12.64
C LEU A 632 7.53 1.41 -12.74
N HIS A 633 8.32 0.48 -13.28
CA HIS A 633 7.95 -0.88 -13.67
C HIS A 633 7.87 -1.82 -12.45
N ILE A 634 6.79 -2.60 -12.29
CA ILE A 634 6.67 -3.60 -11.22
C ILE A 634 5.93 -4.84 -11.73
N CYS A 635 6.64 -5.93 -12.09
CA CYS A 635 6.05 -7.28 -12.23
C CYS A 635 4.88 -7.48 -11.28
N VAL A 636 3.69 -7.88 -11.78
CA VAL A 636 2.79 -8.69 -10.94
C VAL A 636 3.68 -9.71 -10.33
N ALA A 637 3.74 -9.67 -9.00
CA ALA A 637 4.70 -10.45 -8.28
C ALA A 637 4.59 -11.88 -8.82
N ILE A 638 5.71 -12.44 -9.27
CA ILE A 638 5.78 -13.85 -9.67
C ILE A 638 5.23 -14.72 -8.53
N GLN A 639 5.34 -14.24 -7.28
CA GLN A 639 4.64 -14.73 -6.09
C GLN A 639 3.11 -14.74 -6.22
N HIS A 640 2.46 -13.66 -6.67
CA HIS A 640 1.01 -13.63 -6.89
C HIS A 640 0.58 -14.66 -7.95
N SER A 641 1.39 -14.86 -9.00
CA SER A 641 1.13 -15.91 -10.00
C SER A 641 1.29 -17.29 -9.38
N CYS A 642 2.42 -17.62 -8.74
CA CYS A 642 2.62 -18.90 -8.05
C CYS A 642 1.52 -19.17 -7.01
N LYS A 643 1.09 -18.15 -6.26
CA LYS A 643 0.02 -18.25 -5.26
C LYS A 643 -1.37 -18.40 -5.88
N TYR A 644 -1.65 -17.73 -7.00
CA TYR A 644 -2.84 -17.99 -7.79
C TYR A 644 -2.86 -19.46 -8.23
N TRP A 645 -1.74 -20.01 -8.71
CA TRP A 645 -1.64 -21.42 -9.07
C TRP A 645 -1.93 -22.37 -7.89
N TYR A 646 -1.37 -22.12 -6.70
CA TYR A 646 -1.65 -22.93 -5.50
C TYR A 646 -3.08 -22.75 -4.96
N GLY A 647 -3.60 -21.53 -4.88
CA GLY A 647 -4.98 -21.26 -4.40
C GLY A 647 -6.09 -21.63 -5.40
N SER A 648 -5.78 -21.65 -6.70
CA SER A 648 -6.74 -22.03 -7.74
C SER A 648 -6.83 -23.54 -7.97
N ASN A 649 -5.77 -24.31 -7.69
CA ASN A 649 -5.69 -25.75 -7.88
C ASN A 649 -5.37 -26.53 -6.58
N PRO A 650 -6.30 -26.62 -5.61
CA PRO A 650 -6.18 -27.57 -4.51
C PRO A 650 -6.58 -28.98 -5.00
N VAL A 651 -5.83 -29.55 -5.94
CA VAL A 651 -6.14 -30.88 -6.52
C VAL A 651 -4.85 -31.64 -6.84
N TRP A 652 -4.30 -32.32 -5.84
CA TRP A 652 -3.99 -33.74 -5.98
C TRP A 652 -4.73 -34.46 -4.85
N TYR A 653 -5.86 -35.08 -5.21
CA TYR A 653 -6.74 -35.79 -4.31
C TYR A 653 -5.99 -36.90 -3.56
N CYS A 654 -6.25 -37.00 -2.26
CA CYS A 654 -6.37 -38.31 -1.62
C CYS A 654 -7.59 -39.01 -2.21
N ASP A 655 -7.37 -39.95 -3.13
CA ASP A 655 -8.29 -41.06 -3.39
C ASP A 655 -7.47 -42.36 -3.27
N SER A 656 -7.38 -42.87 -2.04
CA SER A 656 -6.88 -44.22 -1.78
C SER A 656 -8.05 -45.21 -1.92
N GLU A 657 -8.61 -45.33 -3.12
CA GLU A 657 -9.58 -46.38 -3.43
C GLU A 657 -9.69 -46.59 -4.95
N GLN A 658 -8.61 -47.07 -5.57
CA GLN A 658 -8.62 -47.98 -6.73
C GLN A 658 -7.18 -48.27 -7.18
N LEU A 659 -6.90 -49.56 -7.45
CA LEU A 659 -5.63 -50.21 -7.87
C LEU A 659 -4.75 -50.64 -6.68
N ALA A 660 -4.62 -51.91 -6.25
CA ALA A 660 -4.66 -53.21 -6.95
C ALA A 660 -3.77 -53.28 -8.20
#